data_AF-A0A5C4QK52-F1
#
_entry.id   AF-A0A5C4QK52-F1
#
_cell.length_a   1.000
_cell.length_b   1.000
_cell.length_c   1.000
_cell.angle_alpha   90.00
_cell.angle_beta   90.00
_cell.angle_gamma   90.00
#
_symmetry.space_group_name_H-M   'P 1'
#
loop_
_entity.id
_entity.type
_entity.pdbx_description
1 polymer ?
#
loop_
_entity_poly.entity_id
_entity_poly.type
_entity_poly.pdbx_seq_one_letter_code
_entity_poly.pdbx_strand_id
1 'polypeptide(L)'
;MRVAWSVARQARKRGVRLKWSELRSWLARPEAQDQLRTGSAKSLSTAVESLALLLPGDEQQRSRDAEVVLMLVLAAFLRAQDPAAATAVAHDWEVEHLRAEGSATREAVATTARSILDRLSESEMFMEQVRKLHPWRRDRALELRGSWPLTEQVVQAVTSASDRGALLRQWAEVPPSWYADAPADVVCWLGELAVDYGRPTAAARYLAAGLDRGAFPAGYWQARRAMCLSEVDPPEAERILEAATAQHPLASCLLATHREEWQEAIRAISAWNVESPGDRALKLQLLTRLTVRVGDLNGGVTLALEAAEIEGASGSALLAAELLLSRGRYGQTVHRLADALQAGDLAIRARNARRTWQGDSVAAILVAVKAAALGGNHVEAWKLTQPLPDGDASDAEAADPRLRREAAQLAAWTGRFDQARAASEGLDDPFTEAEILALELAAQNNTSEAITAWETALSRANDDAEILIAARSLAELGASVPDLGGLERTHPDLVHEIRVIQQAMSADGGSMEALRTGAGKSPTLTIALAERHRDRDEPRLAAEVLKAGAERWTEPRMMLMAAREFRDAGDLEAARRTAESALTMGGPGWAGQFSARALLFEIHDESGDWEQATQQARALVTLDPYDSNARWALVHSLVRRNDLPAAWSALTPNGDPVPPRDRHDAMTSISLAARYDASPQFVPRALSTMGRWPDDEQLVGVFIAQLYAGLRRQELTPSTEDLAALHAATAGYTQRFPDSTVFKAVQIPKDRPLTALIPDLRARHEALEDIFAKVHNAELPVGLLAEATGASYAEVSLQRGAGFVRSHSPVHEAPCRAAVAVALDHPVVLDTTAAHTLALLDAGTRSRLLAVFGQVLAADPAYRDALHGHESLGLRSTTSITWDPAAGQPRVVTIEESEADGLADQAEQVCNILRDAVRRPWPQLKTLKEMPGQSDWLASLDMAATDGVPFWCDDTVLRTVAADLGVLTFGTVDLLRHLANQGRLQRDLLPVIEATLIYNYYADLGFSRAAFDLAATMDAWRPRGAAFAISRAAAWADPNDVLEFTFAAVQQRADIALDDVEGWISAAAVGLVRCAPNEAAASMNLRILLGLCLTKSWMRPDRLPVVLRGIRAAMKERSDTTDPVEPVLADTYRGLVAQHGHALATPLLMSLVQFASQADRFTAARVALTHQS
;
A
#
# COMPACT_ATOMS: atom_id res chain seq x y z
N MET A 1 32.87 37.81 -22.19
CA MET A 1 33.76 38.86 -21.63
C MET A 1 35.09 38.29 -21.09
N ARG A 2 35.09 37.23 -20.26
CA ARG A 2 36.31 36.61 -19.68
C ARG A 2 37.26 36.00 -20.73
N VAL A 3 36.72 35.40 -21.80
CA VAL A 3 37.47 34.76 -22.89
C VAL A 3 38.43 35.75 -23.59
N ALA A 4 37.92 36.87 -24.11
CA ALA A 4 38.73 37.87 -24.83
C ALA A 4 39.90 38.43 -24.01
N TRP A 5 39.68 38.69 -22.72
CA TRP A 5 40.72 39.22 -21.82
C TRP A 5 41.79 38.19 -21.51
N SER A 6 41.38 36.94 -21.20
CA SER A 6 42.30 35.83 -20.96
C SER A 6 43.17 35.56 -22.20
N VAL A 7 42.55 35.52 -23.38
CA VAL A 7 43.23 35.28 -24.65
C VAL A 7 44.20 36.40 -24.98
N ALA A 8 43.80 37.67 -24.90
CA ALA A 8 44.70 38.79 -25.17
C ALA A 8 45.90 38.81 -24.22
N ARG A 9 45.71 38.43 -22.94
CA ARG A 9 46.80 38.30 -21.96
C ARG A 9 47.75 37.16 -22.31
N GLN A 10 47.24 36.02 -22.75
CA GLN A 10 48.04 34.86 -23.14
C GLN A 10 48.77 35.08 -24.48
N ALA A 11 48.10 35.70 -25.46
CA ALA A 11 48.69 36.08 -26.74
C ALA A 11 49.87 37.04 -26.54
N ARG A 12 49.74 38.03 -25.63
CA ARG A 12 50.82 38.95 -25.28
C ARG A 12 52.03 38.25 -24.66
N LYS A 13 51.81 37.21 -23.83
CA LYS A 13 52.91 36.37 -23.29
C LYS A 13 53.65 35.59 -24.38
N ARG A 14 52.98 35.31 -25.52
CA ARG A 14 53.55 34.64 -26.69
C ARG A 14 54.10 35.61 -27.74
N GLY A 15 54.22 36.90 -27.42
CA GLY A 15 54.76 37.93 -28.32
C GLY A 15 53.76 38.53 -29.31
N VAL A 16 52.50 38.06 -29.33
CA VAL A 16 51.47 38.54 -30.27
C VAL A 16 50.77 39.79 -29.72
N ARG A 17 50.78 40.89 -30.50
CA ARG A 17 50.15 42.16 -30.11
C ARG A 17 48.68 42.19 -30.54
N LEU A 18 47.78 41.89 -29.60
CA LEU A 18 46.33 41.92 -29.81
C LEU A 18 45.64 42.77 -28.73
N LYS A 19 44.82 43.75 -29.13
CA LYS A 19 44.01 44.50 -28.16
C LYS A 19 42.78 43.69 -27.77
N TRP A 20 42.55 43.57 -26.46
CA TRP A 20 41.41 42.82 -25.94
C TRP A 20 40.05 43.37 -26.41
N SER A 21 39.95 44.67 -26.68
CA SER A 21 38.72 45.33 -27.17
C SER A 21 38.37 44.90 -28.60
N GLU A 22 39.39 44.75 -29.45
CA GLU A 22 39.25 44.31 -30.85
C GLU A 22 38.86 42.82 -30.91
N LEU A 23 39.56 41.96 -30.13
CA LEU A 23 39.20 40.55 -30.01
C LEU A 23 37.80 40.35 -29.44
N ARG A 24 37.41 41.18 -28.46
CA ARG A 24 36.06 41.13 -27.89
C ARG A 24 35.01 41.47 -28.95
N SER A 25 35.25 42.50 -29.76
CA SER A 25 34.32 42.88 -30.82
C SER A 25 34.19 41.79 -31.89
N TRP A 26 35.28 41.08 -32.16
CA TRP A 26 35.27 39.95 -33.08
C TRP A 26 34.48 38.76 -32.53
N LEU A 27 34.72 38.36 -31.27
CA LEU A 27 33.98 37.28 -30.59
C LEU A 27 32.48 37.54 -30.41
N ALA A 28 32.05 38.80 -30.51
CA ALA A 28 30.64 39.17 -30.44
C ALA A 28 29.92 39.03 -31.80
N ARG A 29 30.65 38.81 -32.90
CA ARG A 29 30.03 38.63 -34.23
C ARG A 29 29.33 37.27 -34.29
N PRO A 30 28.09 37.20 -34.78
CA PRO A 30 27.36 35.93 -34.94
C PRO A 30 28.16 34.91 -35.74
N GLU A 31 28.81 35.35 -36.82
CA GLU A 31 29.66 34.54 -37.69
C GLU A 31 30.85 33.92 -36.95
N ALA A 32 31.52 34.68 -36.06
CA ALA A 32 32.63 34.16 -35.29
C ALA A 32 32.16 33.14 -34.23
N GLN A 33 30.98 33.35 -33.63
CA GLN A 33 30.42 32.39 -32.69
C GLN A 33 29.97 31.10 -33.38
N ASP A 34 29.41 31.21 -34.57
CA ASP A 34 29.01 30.07 -35.38
C ASP A 34 30.24 29.28 -35.84
N GLN A 35 31.25 29.96 -36.39
CA GLN A 35 32.52 29.35 -36.79
C GLN A 35 33.22 28.59 -35.65
N LEU A 36 33.20 29.15 -34.43
CA LEU A 36 33.75 28.51 -33.24
C LEU A 36 32.92 27.33 -32.77
N ARG A 37 31.59 27.31 -32.97
CA ARG A 37 30.75 26.15 -32.64
C ARG A 37 30.88 25.04 -33.67
N THR A 38 30.86 25.36 -34.96
CA THR A 38 30.91 24.37 -36.05
C THR A 38 32.27 23.69 -36.16
N GLY A 39 33.38 24.40 -35.93
CA GLY A 39 34.72 23.81 -35.86
C GLY A 39 35.28 23.18 -37.16
N SER A 40 34.58 23.31 -38.30
CA SER A 40 35.04 22.77 -39.60
C SER A 40 36.34 23.43 -40.10
N ALA A 41 37.12 22.73 -40.93
CA ALA A 41 38.35 23.27 -41.51
C ALA A 41 38.12 24.59 -42.30
N LYS A 42 36.99 24.68 -43.03
CA LYS A 42 36.61 25.87 -43.79
C LYS A 42 36.20 27.03 -42.88
N SER A 43 35.44 26.76 -41.81
CA SER A 43 35.02 27.79 -40.86
C SER A 43 36.19 28.30 -40.02
N LEU A 44 37.12 27.43 -39.61
CA LEU A 44 38.33 27.82 -38.88
C LEU A 44 39.32 28.59 -39.77
N SER A 45 39.51 28.21 -41.04
CA SER A 45 40.32 29.00 -41.99
C SER A 45 39.76 30.41 -42.17
N THR A 46 38.43 30.52 -42.33
CA THR A 46 37.74 31.82 -42.43
C THR A 46 37.88 32.63 -41.13
N ALA A 47 37.88 31.96 -39.97
CA ALA A 47 38.11 32.61 -38.67
C ALA A 47 39.56 33.10 -38.52
N VAL A 48 40.55 32.35 -38.99
CA VAL A 48 41.97 32.78 -39.04
C VAL A 48 42.13 34.00 -39.93
N GLU A 49 41.56 33.98 -41.15
CA GLU A 49 41.61 35.13 -42.07
C GLU A 49 40.97 36.38 -41.43
N SER A 50 39.83 36.21 -40.76
CA SER A 50 39.13 37.28 -40.06
C SER A 50 39.92 37.82 -38.85
N LEU A 51 40.62 36.95 -38.11
CA LEU A 51 41.49 37.32 -37.00
C LEU A 51 42.79 37.99 -37.46
N ALA A 52 43.35 37.57 -38.60
CA ALA A 52 44.56 38.14 -39.18
C ALA A 52 44.39 39.63 -39.49
N LEU A 53 43.16 40.07 -39.83
CA LEU A 53 42.83 41.48 -40.03
C LEU A 53 42.92 42.32 -38.76
N LEU A 54 42.87 41.70 -37.57
CA LEU A 54 42.97 42.38 -36.27
C LEU A 54 44.41 42.46 -35.76
N LEU A 55 45.35 41.80 -36.44
CA LEU A 55 46.72 41.68 -35.99
C LEU A 55 47.65 42.57 -36.83
N PRO A 56 48.63 43.25 -36.21
CA PRO A 56 49.62 44.05 -36.94
C PRO A 56 50.74 43.17 -37.50
N GLY A 57 51.20 43.43 -38.73
CA GLY A 57 52.32 42.70 -39.35
C GLY A 57 52.18 42.55 -40.87
N ASP A 58 53.16 41.93 -41.53
CA ASP A 58 53.01 41.49 -42.92
C ASP A 58 52.02 40.32 -43.03
N GLU A 59 51.61 39.97 -44.25
CA GLU A 59 50.54 38.99 -44.49
C GLU A 59 50.87 37.58 -43.95
N GLN A 60 52.12 37.13 -44.07
CA GLN A 60 52.55 35.84 -43.53
C GLN A 60 52.60 35.85 -41.99
N GLN A 61 53.09 36.93 -41.38
CA GLN A 61 53.16 37.06 -39.93
C GLN A 61 51.76 37.16 -39.32
N ARG A 62 50.84 37.91 -39.94
CA ARG A 62 49.45 38.05 -39.47
C ARG A 62 48.69 36.73 -39.50
N SER A 63 48.87 35.93 -40.55
CA SER A 63 48.23 34.60 -40.63
C SER A 63 48.73 33.67 -39.53
N ARG A 64 50.04 33.60 -39.30
CA ARG A 64 50.63 32.77 -38.22
C ARG A 64 50.17 33.22 -36.84
N ASP A 65 50.20 34.53 -36.58
CA ASP A 65 49.77 35.07 -35.29
C ASP A 65 48.26 34.89 -35.08
N ALA A 66 47.45 34.93 -36.14
CA ALA A 66 46.02 34.68 -36.11
C ALA A 66 45.69 33.23 -35.75
N GLU A 67 46.42 32.26 -36.29
CA GLU A 67 46.30 30.85 -35.90
C GLU A 67 46.59 30.66 -34.40
N VAL A 68 47.66 31.26 -33.90
CA VAL A 68 48.01 31.21 -32.47
C VAL A 68 46.91 31.82 -31.61
N VAL A 69 46.34 32.95 -32.03
CA VAL A 69 45.23 33.60 -31.32
C VAL A 69 43.96 32.75 -31.38
N LEU A 70 43.61 32.16 -32.52
CA LEU A 70 42.43 31.31 -32.67
C LEU A 70 42.51 30.09 -31.74
N MET A 71 43.68 29.47 -31.62
CA MET A 71 43.89 28.34 -30.71
C MET A 71 43.67 28.73 -29.23
N LEU A 72 44.14 29.91 -28.84
CA LEU A 72 43.88 30.44 -27.50
C LEU A 72 42.39 30.75 -27.28
N VAL A 73 41.71 31.26 -28.32
CA VAL A 73 40.26 31.51 -28.31
C VAL A 73 39.48 30.22 -28.10
N LEU A 74 39.74 29.18 -28.90
CA LEU A 74 39.03 27.90 -28.81
C LEU A 74 39.17 27.27 -27.42
N ALA A 75 40.40 27.25 -26.88
CA ALA A 75 40.66 26.73 -25.53
C ALA A 75 39.94 27.53 -24.44
N ALA A 76 39.90 28.86 -24.55
CA ALA A 76 39.21 29.70 -23.59
C ALA A 76 37.68 29.69 -23.78
N PHE A 77 37.20 29.43 -24.99
CA PHE A 77 35.78 29.29 -25.33
C PHE A 77 35.19 28.01 -24.74
N LEU A 78 35.86 26.85 -24.89
CA LEU A 78 35.42 25.59 -24.27
C LEU A 78 35.38 25.66 -22.74
N ARG A 79 36.41 26.24 -22.12
CA ARG A 79 36.45 26.43 -20.64
C ARG A 79 35.35 27.35 -20.10
N ALA A 80 34.71 28.14 -20.96
CA ALA A 80 33.65 29.06 -20.57
C ALA A 80 32.25 28.46 -20.70
N GLN A 81 32.10 27.25 -21.28
CA GLN A 81 30.84 26.51 -21.38
C GLN A 81 30.66 25.57 -20.18
N ASP A 82 29.43 25.11 -19.92
CA ASP A 82 29.19 24.04 -18.94
C ASP A 82 29.76 22.69 -19.41
N PRO A 83 30.02 21.72 -18.51
CA PRO A 83 30.67 20.45 -18.87
C PRO A 83 29.92 19.61 -19.92
N ALA A 84 28.58 19.61 -19.91
CA ALA A 84 27.78 18.84 -20.86
C ALA A 84 27.78 19.52 -22.24
N ALA A 85 27.66 20.86 -22.27
CA ALA A 85 27.78 21.64 -23.49
C ALA A 85 29.19 21.62 -24.08
N ALA A 86 30.23 21.63 -23.25
CA ALA A 86 31.63 21.51 -23.67
C ALA A 86 31.92 20.13 -24.28
N THR A 87 31.37 19.07 -23.70
CA THR A 87 31.50 17.70 -24.23
C THR A 87 30.74 17.54 -25.55
N ALA A 88 29.53 18.09 -25.67
CA ALA A 88 28.78 18.06 -26.94
C ALA A 88 29.52 18.81 -28.06
N VAL A 89 30.02 20.02 -27.78
CA VAL A 89 30.80 20.80 -28.77
C VAL A 89 32.12 20.10 -29.13
N ALA A 90 32.80 19.48 -28.17
CA ALA A 90 34.01 18.71 -28.42
C ALA A 90 33.72 17.45 -29.28
N HIS A 91 32.60 16.77 -29.02
CA HIS A 91 32.15 15.62 -29.80
C HIS A 91 31.73 16.02 -31.23
N ASP A 92 31.01 17.12 -31.39
CA ASP A 92 30.63 17.66 -32.70
C ASP A 92 31.87 18.08 -33.52
N TRP A 93 32.89 18.64 -32.87
CA TRP A 93 34.18 18.90 -33.52
C TRP A 93 34.86 17.61 -33.96
N GLU A 94 34.80 16.55 -33.15
CA GLU A 94 35.37 15.22 -33.45
C GLU A 94 34.65 14.55 -34.63
N VAL A 95 33.32 14.63 -34.67
CA VAL A 95 32.47 14.08 -35.74
C VAL A 95 32.69 14.83 -37.06
N GLU A 96 32.81 16.16 -37.04
CA GLU A 96 33.08 16.95 -38.25
C GLU A 96 34.53 16.78 -38.73
N HIS A 97 35.47 16.50 -37.82
CA HIS A 97 36.87 16.15 -38.15
C HIS A 97 37.00 14.84 -38.93
N LEU A 98 36.05 13.91 -38.75
CA LEU A 98 35.98 12.64 -39.51
C LEU A 98 35.45 12.82 -40.93
N ARG A 99 34.79 13.95 -41.26
CA ARG A 99 34.09 14.16 -42.56
C ARG A 99 34.84 15.01 -43.58
N ALA A 100 35.86 15.79 -43.21
CA ALA A 100 36.52 16.74 -44.12
C ALA A 100 37.83 16.22 -44.75
N GLU A 101 37.88 16.14 -46.08
CA GLU A 101 39.04 15.73 -46.89
C GLU A 101 40.09 16.86 -47.01
N GLY A 102 41.06 16.94 -46.09
CA GLY A 102 42.26 17.77 -46.25
C GLY A 102 43.40 17.34 -45.32
N SER A 103 44.54 16.88 -45.85
CA SER A 103 45.57 16.17 -45.06
C SER A 103 46.57 17.07 -44.30
N ALA A 104 46.82 18.31 -44.74
CA ALA A 104 47.90 19.12 -44.16
C ALA A 104 47.51 19.87 -42.87
N THR A 105 46.23 20.16 -42.64
CA THR A 105 45.73 20.85 -41.43
C THR A 105 45.40 19.88 -40.29
N ARG A 106 45.30 18.57 -40.59
CA ARG A 106 44.97 17.51 -39.63
C ARG A 106 46.07 17.27 -38.61
N GLU A 107 47.33 17.29 -39.02
CA GLU A 107 48.44 16.90 -38.14
C GLU A 107 48.73 17.95 -37.06
N ALA A 108 48.82 19.23 -37.42
CA ALA A 108 49.08 20.32 -36.46
C ALA A 108 47.96 20.53 -35.43
N VAL A 109 46.70 20.34 -35.84
CA VAL A 109 45.53 20.42 -34.96
C VAL A 109 45.38 19.14 -34.11
N ALA A 110 45.66 17.95 -34.66
CA ALA A 110 45.64 16.69 -33.92
C ALA A 110 46.72 16.61 -32.83
N THR A 111 47.93 17.11 -33.07
CA THR A 111 48.99 17.16 -32.04
C THR A 111 48.61 18.11 -30.89
N THR A 112 47.94 19.22 -31.21
CA THR A 112 47.55 20.21 -30.20
C THR A 112 46.29 19.80 -29.43
N ALA A 113 45.33 19.16 -30.09
CA ALA A 113 44.15 18.58 -29.44
C ALA A 113 44.54 17.41 -28.52
N ARG A 114 45.45 16.52 -28.94
CA ARG A 114 46.02 15.48 -28.06
C ARG A 114 46.75 16.06 -26.86
N SER A 115 47.60 17.07 -27.03
CA SER A 115 48.28 17.71 -25.90
C SER A 115 47.32 18.37 -24.89
N ILE A 116 46.16 18.86 -25.35
CA ILE A 116 45.11 19.43 -24.48
C ILE A 116 44.32 18.31 -23.81
N LEU A 117 43.96 17.25 -24.54
CA LEU A 117 43.28 16.06 -24.02
C LEU A 117 44.15 15.27 -23.02
N ASP A 118 45.45 15.12 -23.26
CA ASP A 118 46.41 14.46 -22.36
C ASP A 118 46.53 15.24 -21.04
N ARG A 119 46.59 16.58 -21.10
CA ARG A 119 46.60 17.43 -19.89
C ARG A 119 45.28 17.45 -19.14
N LEU A 120 44.16 17.31 -19.85
CA LEU A 120 42.84 17.15 -19.23
C LEU A 120 42.74 15.77 -18.56
N SER A 121 43.22 14.72 -19.22
CA SER A 121 43.29 13.34 -18.72
C SER A 121 44.22 13.20 -17.50
N GLU A 122 45.41 13.80 -17.51
CA GLU A 122 46.33 13.82 -16.34
C GLU A 122 45.71 14.57 -15.16
N SER A 123 45.02 15.69 -15.42
CA SER A 123 44.32 16.43 -14.37
C SER A 123 43.10 15.69 -13.84
N GLU A 124 42.35 14.97 -14.67
CA GLU A 124 41.24 14.11 -14.26
C GLU A 124 41.74 12.89 -13.46
N MET A 125 42.81 12.25 -13.91
CA MET A 125 43.46 11.15 -13.21
C MET A 125 43.97 11.57 -11.83
N PHE A 126 44.62 12.74 -11.72
CA PHE A 126 45.03 13.26 -10.42
C PHE A 126 43.83 13.56 -9.51
N MET A 127 42.77 14.16 -10.05
CA MET A 127 41.54 14.41 -9.28
C MET A 127 40.86 13.11 -8.82
N GLU A 128 40.95 12.04 -9.59
CA GLU A 128 40.42 10.72 -9.22
C GLU A 128 41.32 10.01 -8.20
N GLN A 129 42.64 10.11 -8.34
CA GLN A 129 43.60 9.55 -7.39
C GLN A 129 43.52 10.27 -6.04
N VAL A 130 43.44 11.60 -6.02
CA VAL A 130 43.40 12.38 -4.78
C VAL A 130 42.11 12.12 -3.97
N ARG A 131 41.01 11.72 -4.61
CA ARG A 131 39.78 11.25 -3.93
C ARG A 131 39.98 9.97 -3.12
N LYS A 132 41.01 9.17 -3.45
CA LYS A 132 41.40 7.97 -2.70
C LYS A 132 42.24 8.29 -1.47
N LEU A 133 42.40 9.57 -1.10
CA LEU A 133 43.04 9.99 0.14
C LEU A 133 41.99 10.51 1.13
N HIS A 134 42.35 10.53 2.41
CA HIS A 134 41.50 11.14 3.45
C HIS A 134 41.13 12.59 3.05
N PRO A 135 39.88 13.05 3.25
CA PRO A 135 39.41 14.36 2.75
C PRO A 135 40.33 15.54 3.12
N TRP A 136 40.81 15.60 4.36
CA TRP A 136 41.74 16.66 4.78
C TRP A 136 43.11 16.57 4.10
N ARG A 137 43.60 15.35 3.80
CA ARG A 137 44.86 15.17 3.05
C ARG A 137 44.68 15.47 1.58
N ARG A 138 43.51 15.17 1.03
CA ARG A 138 43.14 15.51 -0.33
C ARG A 138 43.18 17.01 -0.55
N ASP A 139 42.52 17.76 0.32
CA ASP A 139 42.45 19.22 0.21
C ASP A 139 43.85 19.82 0.36
N ARG A 140 44.66 19.28 1.29
CA ARG A 140 46.07 19.70 1.43
C ARG A 140 46.94 19.32 0.22
N ALA A 141 46.72 18.16 -0.41
CA ALA A 141 47.44 17.76 -1.62
C ALA A 141 47.14 18.69 -2.80
N LEU A 142 45.88 19.15 -2.92
CA LEU A 142 45.46 20.11 -3.93
C LEU A 142 46.15 21.47 -3.74
N GLU A 143 46.31 21.92 -2.50
CA GLU A 143 47.09 23.13 -2.17
C GLU A 143 48.58 22.94 -2.50
N LEU A 144 49.17 21.84 -2.05
CA LEU A 144 50.61 21.56 -2.21
C LEU A 144 51.01 21.42 -3.67
N ARG A 145 50.14 20.88 -4.53
CA ARG A 145 50.33 20.79 -5.99
C ARG A 145 50.68 22.15 -6.61
N GLY A 146 50.11 23.26 -6.10
CA GLY A 146 50.39 24.60 -6.58
C GLY A 146 51.82 25.07 -6.26
N SER A 147 52.41 24.57 -5.17
CA SER A 147 53.76 24.91 -4.70
C SER A 147 54.85 23.90 -5.08
N TRP A 148 54.48 22.63 -5.26
CA TRP A 148 55.39 21.52 -5.57
C TRP A 148 54.70 20.50 -6.49
N PRO A 149 54.86 20.61 -7.82
CA PRO A 149 54.14 19.77 -8.79
C PRO A 149 54.38 18.26 -8.63
N LEU A 150 55.50 17.85 -8.03
CA LEU A 150 55.80 16.44 -7.73
C LEU A 150 54.85 15.81 -6.69
N THR A 151 53.97 16.61 -6.06
CA THR A 151 52.85 16.07 -5.27
C THR A 151 51.99 15.11 -6.09
N GLU A 152 51.82 15.33 -7.40
CA GLU A 152 51.08 14.40 -8.27
C GLU A 152 51.72 13.00 -8.29
N GLN A 153 53.05 12.94 -8.39
CA GLN A 153 53.80 11.68 -8.38
C GLN A 153 53.68 10.96 -7.03
N VAL A 154 53.67 11.70 -5.91
CA VAL A 154 53.45 11.14 -4.57
C VAL A 154 52.04 10.54 -4.46
N VAL A 155 51.01 11.31 -4.85
CA VAL A 155 49.61 10.85 -4.81
C VAL A 155 49.42 9.61 -5.67
N GLN A 156 49.98 9.58 -6.89
CA GLN A 156 49.90 8.44 -7.78
C GLN A 156 50.55 7.20 -7.16
N ALA A 157 51.78 7.32 -6.64
CA ALA A 157 52.52 6.21 -6.05
C ALA A 157 51.82 5.64 -4.81
N VAL A 158 51.33 6.51 -3.92
CA VAL A 158 50.61 6.09 -2.71
C VAL A 158 49.28 5.42 -3.06
N THR A 159 48.51 5.97 -4.00
CA THR A 159 47.16 5.46 -4.32
C THR A 159 47.17 4.21 -5.20
N SER A 160 48.30 3.92 -5.84
CA SER A 160 48.51 2.72 -6.67
C SER A 160 49.19 1.58 -5.93
N ALA A 161 49.69 1.83 -4.71
CA ALA A 161 50.29 0.79 -3.87
C ALA A 161 49.23 -0.16 -3.29
N SER A 162 49.53 -1.46 -3.29
CA SER A 162 48.71 -2.48 -2.63
C SER A 162 48.74 -2.36 -1.11
N ASP A 163 49.89 -1.97 -0.53
CA ASP A 163 50.03 -1.59 0.88
C ASP A 163 50.66 -0.20 0.98
N ARG A 164 49.79 0.80 1.17
CA ARG A 164 50.17 2.22 1.25
C ARG A 164 51.00 2.51 2.50
N GLY A 165 50.71 1.84 3.61
CA GLY A 165 51.43 2.01 4.87
C GLY A 165 52.86 1.46 4.78
N ALA A 166 53.05 0.30 4.15
CA ALA A 166 54.38 -0.27 3.92
C ALA A 166 55.23 0.64 3.03
N LEU A 167 54.66 1.21 1.96
CA LEU A 167 55.34 2.18 1.10
C LEU A 167 55.80 3.41 1.89
N LEU A 168 54.91 4.01 2.68
CA LEU A 168 55.25 5.20 3.46
C LEU A 168 56.33 4.92 4.52
N ARG A 169 56.32 3.72 5.12
CA ARG A 169 57.39 3.26 6.02
C ARG A 169 58.72 3.12 5.29
N GLN A 170 58.71 2.50 4.12
CA GLN A 170 59.91 2.34 3.29
C GLN A 170 60.52 3.69 2.92
N TRP A 171 59.69 4.65 2.50
CA TRP A 171 60.15 5.99 2.15
C TRP A 171 60.65 6.80 3.36
N ALA A 172 60.14 6.53 4.57
CA ALA A 172 60.63 7.15 5.79
C ALA A 172 62.04 6.65 6.17
N GLU A 173 62.39 5.42 5.79
CA GLU A 173 63.71 4.82 5.99
C GLU A 173 64.67 5.21 4.85
N VAL A 174 64.21 5.15 3.60
CA VAL A 174 64.98 5.42 2.39
C VAL A 174 64.17 6.32 1.46
N PRO A 175 64.35 7.66 1.55
CA PRO A 175 63.58 8.59 0.74
C PRO A 175 63.93 8.48 -0.75
N PRO A 176 62.95 8.62 -1.66
CA PRO A 176 63.21 8.64 -3.11
C PRO A 176 64.16 9.78 -3.53
N SER A 177 64.93 9.61 -4.60
CA SER A 177 65.90 10.64 -5.04
C SER A 177 65.24 11.97 -5.44
N TRP A 178 64.05 11.92 -6.04
CA TRP A 178 63.26 13.09 -6.42
C TRP A 178 62.59 13.82 -5.23
N TYR A 179 62.67 13.25 -4.03
CA TYR A 179 62.12 13.82 -2.79
C TYR A 179 63.09 14.77 -2.07
N ALA A 180 64.36 14.84 -2.49
CA ALA A 180 65.39 15.62 -1.81
C ALA A 180 65.00 17.11 -1.59
N ASP A 181 64.38 17.73 -2.60
CA ASP A 181 63.99 19.14 -2.62
C ASP A 181 62.55 19.39 -2.11
N ALA A 182 61.92 18.41 -1.46
CA ALA A 182 60.55 18.56 -0.96
C ALA A 182 60.46 19.65 0.15
N PRO A 183 59.51 20.60 0.04
CA PRO A 183 59.25 21.60 1.09
C PRO A 183 58.85 20.96 2.42
N ALA A 184 59.12 21.64 3.53
CA ALA A 184 58.77 21.18 4.89
C ALA A 184 57.29 20.76 4.99
N ASP A 185 56.37 21.52 4.38
CA ASP A 185 54.93 21.23 4.38
C ASP A 185 54.58 19.90 3.70
N VAL A 186 55.29 19.51 2.64
CA VAL A 186 55.11 18.22 1.95
C VAL A 186 55.58 17.08 2.86
N VAL A 187 56.72 17.27 3.51
CA VAL A 187 57.29 16.29 4.44
C VAL A 187 56.35 16.09 5.64
N CYS A 188 55.82 17.17 6.21
CA CYS A 188 54.83 17.11 7.28
C CYS A 188 53.54 16.41 6.82
N TRP A 189 53.04 16.72 5.62
CA TRP A 189 51.87 16.06 5.02
C TRP A 189 52.05 14.55 4.82
N LEU A 190 53.24 14.08 4.42
CA LEU A 190 53.58 12.65 4.40
C LEU A 190 53.55 12.02 5.79
N GLY A 191 53.98 12.77 6.81
CA GLY A 191 53.85 12.36 8.21
C GLY A 191 52.39 12.13 8.60
N GLU A 192 51.49 13.02 8.20
CA GLU A 192 50.07 12.86 8.47
C GLU A 192 49.42 11.72 7.68
N LEU A 193 49.81 11.52 6.41
CA LEU A 193 49.39 10.35 5.63
C LEU A 193 49.83 9.04 6.30
N ALA A 194 51.05 8.99 6.85
CA ALA A 194 51.52 7.82 7.57
C ALA A 194 50.70 7.54 8.84
N VAL A 195 50.14 8.57 9.50
CA VAL A 195 49.18 8.40 10.61
C VAL A 195 47.89 7.76 10.10
N ASP A 196 47.32 8.26 9.00
CA ASP A 196 46.05 7.77 8.45
C ASP A 196 46.13 6.27 8.07
N TYR A 197 47.33 5.77 7.71
CA TYR A 197 47.61 4.36 7.40
C TYR A 197 48.27 3.56 8.54
N GLY A 198 48.18 4.04 9.80
CA GLY A 198 48.58 3.28 10.99
C GLY A 198 50.09 3.03 11.12
N ARG A 199 50.93 3.97 10.67
CA ARG A 199 52.40 3.90 10.76
C ARG A 199 52.97 5.05 11.62
N PRO A 200 52.73 5.04 12.95
CA PRO A 200 53.11 6.14 13.84
C PRO A 200 54.63 6.39 13.92
N THR A 201 55.46 5.35 13.84
CA THR A 201 56.93 5.49 13.83
C THR A 201 57.45 6.16 12.55
N ALA A 202 56.87 5.82 11.39
CA ALA A 202 57.19 6.47 10.12
C ALA A 202 56.70 7.93 10.13
N ALA A 203 55.49 8.18 10.66
CA ALA A 203 54.96 9.52 10.83
C ALA A 203 55.88 10.41 11.68
N ALA A 204 56.35 9.91 12.83
CA ALA A 204 57.26 10.64 13.70
C ALA A 204 58.59 11.01 13.01
N ARG A 205 59.12 10.13 12.14
CA ARG A 205 60.31 10.40 11.33
C ARG A 205 60.09 11.49 10.28
N TYR A 206 58.97 11.46 9.56
CA TYR A 206 58.63 12.52 8.62
C TYR A 206 58.46 13.86 9.33
N LEU A 207 57.75 13.90 10.46
CA LEU A 207 57.55 15.14 11.22
C LEU A 207 58.88 15.72 11.75
N ALA A 208 59.82 14.87 12.17
CA ALA A 208 61.17 15.29 12.51
C ALA A 208 61.91 15.90 11.29
N ALA A 209 61.87 15.21 10.16
CA ALA A 209 62.51 15.67 8.92
C ALA A 209 61.88 16.96 8.34
N GLY A 210 60.61 17.22 8.64
CA GLY A 210 59.92 18.46 8.30
C GLY A 210 60.35 19.62 9.20
N LEU A 211 60.51 19.37 10.51
CA LEU A 211 61.07 20.33 11.47
C LEU A 211 62.50 20.73 11.09
N ASP A 212 63.34 19.77 10.70
CA ASP A 212 64.71 20.04 10.23
C ASP A 212 64.74 20.91 8.96
N ARG A 213 63.66 20.87 8.17
CA ARG A 213 63.45 21.69 6.96
C ARG A 213 62.73 23.01 7.23
N GLY A 214 62.44 23.34 8.49
CA GLY A 214 61.85 24.62 8.89
C GLY A 214 60.33 24.66 8.94
N ALA A 215 59.64 23.54 9.21
CA ALA A 215 58.19 23.52 9.40
C ALA A 215 57.72 24.49 10.50
N PHE A 216 56.68 25.28 10.21
CA PHE A 216 56.12 26.29 11.12
C PHE A 216 54.61 26.11 11.30
N PRO A 217 54.03 26.34 12.50
CA PRO A 217 54.72 26.61 13.78
C PRO A 217 55.46 25.38 14.32
N ALA A 218 56.71 25.56 14.78
CA ALA A 218 57.57 24.46 15.23
C ALA A 218 56.97 23.69 16.43
N GLY A 219 56.44 24.40 17.43
CA GLY A 219 55.78 23.79 18.59
C GLY A 219 54.58 22.90 18.25
N TYR A 220 53.81 23.25 17.19
CA TYR A 220 52.69 22.43 16.73
C TYR A 220 53.18 21.10 16.15
N TRP A 221 54.17 21.13 15.26
CA TRP A 221 54.71 19.92 14.64
C TRP A 221 55.51 19.05 15.62
N GLN A 222 56.17 19.66 16.62
CA GLN A 222 56.76 18.92 17.75
C GLN A 222 55.69 18.20 18.57
N ALA A 223 54.58 18.85 18.87
CA ALA A 223 53.45 18.22 19.55
C ALA A 223 52.87 17.05 18.75
N ARG A 224 52.63 17.22 17.43
CA ARG A 224 52.16 16.15 16.53
C ARG A 224 53.15 14.99 16.44
N ARG A 225 54.46 15.25 16.44
CA ARG A 225 55.51 14.21 16.49
C ARG A 225 55.42 13.43 17.80
N ALA A 226 55.30 14.12 18.94
CA ALA A 226 55.19 13.48 20.24
C ALA A 226 53.91 12.63 20.38
N MET A 227 52.78 13.06 19.80
CA MET A 227 51.56 12.24 19.75
C MET A 227 51.82 10.87 19.09
N CYS A 228 52.59 10.84 18.00
CA CYS A 228 52.91 9.59 17.30
C CYS A 228 53.84 8.67 18.12
N LEU A 229 54.61 9.22 19.06
CA LEU A 229 55.56 8.47 19.89
C LEU A 229 54.99 8.11 21.27
N SER A 230 53.84 8.66 21.66
CA SER A 230 53.33 8.57 23.04
C SER A 230 53.07 7.14 23.51
N GLU A 231 52.76 6.21 22.60
CA GLU A 231 52.58 4.78 22.90
C GLU A 231 53.82 3.93 22.60
N VAL A 232 54.74 4.42 21.77
CA VAL A 232 55.91 3.64 21.28
C VAL A 232 57.16 3.93 22.10
N ASP A 233 57.40 5.20 22.41
CA ASP A 233 58.54 5.70 23.20
C ASP A 233 58.05 6.89 24.07
N PRO A 234 57.31 6.61 25.16
CA PRO A 234 56.79 7.65 26.04
C PRO A 234 57.86 8.61 26.58
N PRO A 235 59.07 8.16 26.99
CA PRO A 235 60.13 9.05 27.47
C PRO A 235 60.64 10.06 26.42
N GLU A 236 60.81 9.66 25.15
CA GLU A 236 61.15 10.61 24.08
C GLU A 236 59.98 11.57 23.78
N ALA A 237 58.74 11.07 23.80
CA ALA A 237 57.56 11.91 23.61
C ALA A 237 57.47 13.01 24.67
N GLU A 238 57.68 12.68 25.94
CA GLU A 238 57.68 13.66 27.04
C GLU A 238 58.79 14.72 26.84
N ARG A 239 60.02 14.32 26.51
CA ARG A 239 61.13 15.27 26.26
C ARG A 239 60.84 16.24 25.11
N ILE A 240 60.22 15.77 24.04
CA ILE A 240 59.81 16.63 22.91
C ILE A 240 58.73 17.63 23.38
N LEU A 241 57.76 17.17 24.17
CA LEU A 241 56.67 17.99 24.67
C LEU A 241 57.17 19.08 25.61
N GLU A 242 58.08 18.76 26.53
CA GLU A 242 58.70 19.74 27.45
C GLU A 242 59.30 20.92 26.70
N ALA A 243 60.09 20.65 25.65
CA ALA A 243 60.71 21.69 24.82
C ALA A 243 59.71 22.52 23.99
N ALA A 244 58.53 21.95 23.71
CA ALA A 244 57.50 22.55 22.86
C ALA A 244 56.40 23.30 23.63
N THR A 245 56.28 23.09 24.95
CA THR A 245 55.18 23.64 25.78
C THR A 245 55.03 25.16 25.70
N ALA A 246 56.13 25.91 25.70
CA ALA A 246 56.10 27.38 25.59
C ALA A 246 55.73 27.88 24.19
N GLN A 247 55.73 27.00 23.19
CA GLN A 247 55.58 27.36 21.78
C GLN A 247 54.17 27.10 21.25
N HIS A 248 53.40 26.18 21.85
CA HIS A 248 52.05 25.86 21.36
C HIS A 248 51.15 25.18 22.42
N PRO A 249 49.86 25.58 22.57
CA PRO A 249 48.94 25.01 23.57
C PRO A 249 48.71 23.49 23.47
N LEU A 250 48.78 22.92 22.25
CA LEU A 250 48.69 21.47 22.05
C LEU A 250 49.82 20.71 22.77
N ALA A 251 51.04 21.26 22.80
CA ALA A 251 52.16 20.64 23.51
C ALA A 251 51.93 20.65 25.03
N SER A 252 51.44 21.78 25.57
CA SER A 252 51.07 21.91 26.98
C SER A 252 49.98 20.91 27.38
N CYS A 253 48.95 20.74 26.53
CA CYS A 253 47.91 19.75 26.74
C CYS A 253 48.46 18.32 26.80
N LEU A 254 49.27 17.93 25.81
CA LEU A 254 49.78 16.56 25.74
C LEU A 254 50.75 16.25 26.88
N LEU A 255 51.56 17.22 27.33
CA LEU A 255 52.43 17.03 28.49
C LEU A 255 51.63 16.82 29.77
N ALA A 256 50.61 17.67 30.00
CA ALA A 256 49.72 17.51 31.15
C ALA A 256 48.97 16.17 31.11
N THR A 257 48.57 15.70 29.92
CA THR A 257 47.99 14.35 29.73
C THR A 257 48.97 13.24 30.13
N HIS A 258 50.24 13.32 29.72
CA HIS A 258 51.29 12.34 30.11
C HIS A 258 51.52 12.30 31.62
N ARG A 259 51.35 13.44 32.30
CA ARG A 259 51.50 13.58 33.76
C ARG A 259 50.23 13.29 34.55
N GLU A 260 49.16 12.85 33.86
CA GLU A 260 47.84 12.59 34.45
C GLU A 260 47.19 13.85 35.10
N GLU A 261 47.59 15.05 34.67
CA GLU A 261 47.09 16.34 35.14
C GLU A 261 45.87 16.79 34.30
N TRP A 262 44.78 16.03 34.39
CA TRP A 262 43.64 16.13 33.46
C TRP A 262 43.01 17.53 33.35
N GLN A 263 42.82 18.24 34.47
CA GLN A 263 42.23 19.59 34.46
C GLN A 263 43.15 20.63 33.81
N GLU A 264 44.48 20.49 33.94
CA GLU A 264 45.43 21.38 33.28
C GLU A 264 45.46 21.11 31.77
N ALA A 265 45.38 19.83 31.38
CA ALA A 265 45.26 19.45 29.98
C ALA A 265 44.02 20.05 29.31
N ILE A 266 42.86 20.01 30.00
CA ILE A 266 41.60 20.61 29.51
C ILE A 266 41.73 22.13 29.35
N ARG A 267 42.35 22.82 30.33
CA ARG A 267 42.59 24.28 30.23
C ARG A 267 43.48 24.61 29.04
N ALA A 268 44.60 23.90 28.88
CA ALA A 268 45.56 24.13 27.81
C ALA A 268 44.95 23.92 26.42
N ILE A 269 44.22 22.81 26.20
CA ILE A 269 43.63 22.52 24.89
C ILE A 269 42.46 23.45 24.56
N SER A 270 41.70 23.90 25.57
CA SER A 270 40.59 24.84 25.39
C SER A 270 41.08 26.19 24.84
N ALA A 271 42.27 26.63 25.28
CA ALA A 271 42.92 27.87 24.83
C ALA A 271 43.47 27.81 23.39
N TRP A 272 43.53 26.63 22.76
CA TRP A 272 43.99 26.49 21.38
C TRP A 272 42.96 27.04 20.38
N ASN A 273 43.31 28.09 19.65
CA ASN A 273 42.49 28.62 18.55
C ASN A 273 42.78 27.84 17.25
N VAL A 274 41.74 27.28 16.63
CA VAL A 274 41.85 26.37 15.48
C VAL A 274 41.07 26.92 14.29
N GLU A 275 41.71 26.99 13.13
CA GLU A 275 41.11 27.47 11.87
C GLU A 275 40.80 26.32 10.89
N SER A 276 41.59 25.23 10.92
CA SER A 276 41.38 24.08 10.02
C SER A 276 40.32 23.11 10.57
N PRO A 277 39.48 22.49 9.71
CA PRO A 277 38.53 21.47 10.13
C PRO A 277 39.19 20.28 10.83
N GLY A 278 40.37 19.86 10.36
CA GLY A 278 41.13 18.75 10.95
C GLY A 278 41.65 19.05 12.36
N ASP A 279 42.16 20.26 12.60
CA ASP A 279 42.62 20.68 13.93
C ASP A 279 41.44 20.87 14.89
N ARG A 280 40.30 21.36 14.40
CA ARG A 280 39.07 21.44 15.21
C ARG A 280 38.60 20.04 15.63
N ALA A 281 38.60 19.08 14.71
CA ALA A 281 38.26 17.69 15.03
C ALA A 281 39.25 17.09 16.05
N LEU A 282 40.56 17.32 15.88
CA LEU A 282 41.59 16.87 16.82
C LEU A 282 41.41 17.49 18.23
N LYS A 283 41.18 18.81 18.29
CA LYS A 283 40.91 19.52 19.54
C LYS A 283 39.72 18.89 20.28
N LEU A 284 38.61 18.67 19.57
CA LEU A 284 37.40 18.09 20.17
C LEU A 284 37.64 16.63 20.59
N GLN A 285 38.34 15.81 19.81
CA GLN A 285 38.69 14.43 20.21
C GLN A 285 39.52 14.39 21.50
N LEU A 286 40.52 15.26 21.64
CA LEU A 286 41.33 15.35 22.86
C LEU A 286 40.50 15.83 24.05
N LEU A 287 39.67 16.86 23.86
CA LEU A 287 38.73 17.34 24.87
C LEU A 287 37.76 16.23 25.32
N THR A 288 37.20 15.49 24.38
CA THR A 288 36.33 14.33 24.65
C THR A 288 37.04 13.32 25.54
N ARG A 289 38.24 12.85 25.15
CA ARG A 289 39.00 11.85 25.92
C ARG A 289 39.33 12.34 27.33
N LEU A 290 39.75 13.59 27.47
CA LEU A 290 40.06 14.20 28.77
C LEU A 290 38.80 14.34 29.66
N THR A 291 37.68 14.75 29.08
CA THR A 291 36.41 14.92 29.80
C THR A 291 35.90 13.59 30.35
N VAL A 292 35.99 12.52 29.54
CA VAL A 292 35.67 11.15 29.97
C VAL A 292 36.60 10.69 31.10
N ARG A 293 37.92 10.98 31.03
CA ARG A 293 38.88 10.61 32.09
C ARG A 293 38.62 11.30 33.43
N VAL A 294 38.06 12.51 33.42
CA VAL A 294 37.65 13.24 34.64
C VAL A 294 36.31 12.72 35.20
N GLY A 295 35.66 11.79 34.49
CA GLY A 295 34.44 11.11 34.93
C GLY A 295 33.14 11.64 34.31
N ASP A 296 33.22 12.60 33.38
CA ASP A 296 32.03 13.15 32.69
C ASP A 296 31.82 12.48 31.32
N LEU A 297 31.18 11.31 31.32
CA LEU A 297 30.87 10.58 30.10
C LEU A 297 29.86 11.32 29.20
N ASN A 298 28.88 12.00 29.78
CA ASN A 298 27.82 12.70 29.04
C ASN A 298 28.36 13.95 28.32
N GLY A 299 29.19 14.73 28.99
CA GLY A 299 29.92 15.83 28.36
C GLY A 299 30.86 15.33 27.27
N GLY A 300 31.53 14.20 27.51
CA GLY A 300 32.36 13.51 26.51
C GLY A 300 31.61 13.13 25.23
N VAL A 301 30.44 12.49 25.36
CA VAL A 301 29.56 12.11 24.23
C VAL A 301 29.12 13.35 23.44
N THR A 302 28.74 14.43 24.12
CA THR A 302 28.29 15.67 23.48
C THR A 302 29.40 16.26 22.60
N LEU A 303 30.61 16.35 23.13
CA LEU A 303 31.78 16.82 22.38
C LEU A 303 32.15 15.89 21.23
N ALA A 304 32.01 14.57 21.41
CA ALA A 304 32.31 13.58 20.38
C ALA A 304 31.32 13.68 19.20
N LEU A 305 30.04 13.88 19.49
CA LEU A 305 29.00 14.11 18.47
C LEU A 305 29.26 15.41 17.69
N GLU A 306 29.62 16.50 18.38
CA GLU A 306 30.02 17.74 17.69
C GLU A 306 31.21 17.49 16.76
N ALA A 307 32.20 16.72 17.21
CA ALA A 307 33.37 16.38 16.41
C ALA A 307 33.03 15.49 15.20
N ALA A 308 32.00 14.65 15.30
CA ALA A 308 31.56 13.74 14.25
C ALA A 308 30.81 14.44 13.10
N GLU A 309 30.23 15.62 13.35
CA GLU A 309 29.56 16.44 12.33
C GLU A 309 30.55 17.20 11.42
N ILE A 310 31.84 17.24 11.77
CA ILE A 310 32.88 17.84 10.93
C ILE A 310 33.13 16.94 9.71
N GLU A 311 33.03 17.50 8.50
CA GLU A 311 33.25 16.76 7.26
C GLU A 311 34.63 16.08 7.24
N GLY A 312 34.65 14.79 6.92
CA GLY A 312 35.86 13.97 6.87
C GLY A 312 36.33 13.45 8.24
N ALA A 313 35.68 13.78 9.36
CA ALA A 313 36.09 13.36 10.70
C ALA A 313 35.70 11.90 11.04
N SER A 314 36.07 10.94 10.20
CA SER A 314 35.73 9.51 10.39
C SER A 314 36.23 8.94 11.72
N GLY A 315 37.36 9.41 12.24
CA GLY A 315 37.85 9.05 13.58
C GLY A 315 36.99 9.59 14.72
N SER A 316 36.43 10.80 14.57
CA SER A 316 35.54 11.40 15.56
C SER A 316 34.19 10.70 15.61
N ALA A 317 33.64 10.35 14.43
CA ALA A 317 32.42 9.56 14.32
C ALA A 317 32.56 8.19 15.00
N LEU A 318 33.72 7.53 14.82
CA LEU A 318 34.00 6.27 15.50
C LEU A 318 34.10 6.42 17.02
N LEU A 319 34.84 7.44 17.51
CA LEU A 319 34.92 7.73 18.94
C LEU A 319 33.55 8.05 19.55
N ALA A 320 32.71 8.81 18.84
CA ALA A 320 31.36 9.11 19.25
C ALA A 320 30.50 7.85 19.35
N ALA A 321 30.60 6.94 18.37
CA ALA A 321 29.92 5.66 18.40
C ALA A 321 30.37 4.79 19.58
N GLU A 322 31.67 4.68 19.83
CA GLU A 322 32.22 3.94 20.97
C GLU A 322 31.74 4.49 22.33
N LEU A 323 31.71 5.81 22.48
CA LEU A 323 31.22 6.46 23.69
C LEU A 323 29.71 6.34 23.89
N LEU A 324 28.94 6.36 22.80
CA LEU A 324 27.50 6.06 22.85
C LEU A 324 27.25 4.62 23.31
N LEU A 325 27.99 3.63 22.79
CA LEU A 325 27.90 2.26 23.26
C LEU A 325 28.35 2.12 24.72
N SER A 326 29.43 2.81 25.10
CA SER A 326 29.90 2.86 26.48
C SER A 326 28.85 3.48 27.41
N ARG A 327 28.18 4.57 27.00
CA ARG A 327 27.08 5.18 27.75
C ARG A 327 25.86 4.27 27.81
N GLY A 328 25.52 3.58 26.73
CA GLY A 328 24.44 2.59 26.71
C GLY A 328 24.69 1.40 27.64
N ARG A 329 25.97 1.00 27.81
CA ARG A 329 26.37 -0.16 28.61
C ARG A 329 26.66 0.17 30.08
N TYR A 330 27.27 1.32 30.35
CA TYR A 330 27.78 1.71 31.68
C TYR A 330 27.17 3.02 32.21
N GLY A 331 26.57 3.84 31.36
CA GLY A 331 26.05 5.15 31.72
C GLY A 331 24.60 5.12 32.20
N GLN A 332 24.22 6.15 32.97
CA GLN A 332 22.83 6.45 33.33
C GLN A 332 22.08 7.08 32.14
N THR A 333 21.98 6.37 31.01
CA THR A 333 21.10 6.76 29.90
C THR A 333 19.76 6.04 30.04
N VAL A 334 18.66 6.80 29.94
CA VAL A 334 17.30 6.26 29.83
C VAL A 334 16.99 5.74 28.41
N HIS A 335 17.89 5.95 27.43
CA HIS A 335 17.65 5.62 26.03
C HIS A 335 18.76 4.74 25.42
N ARG A 336 19.07 3.60 26.05
CA ARG A 336 20.13 2.67 25.61
C ARG A 336 20.01 2.25 24.13
N LEU A 337 18.79 1.99 23.67
CA LEU A 337 18.54 1.63 22.28
C LEU A 337 18.83 2.78 21.32
N ALA A 338 18.46 4.02 21.66
CA ALA A 338 18.74 5.19 20.82
C ALA A 338 20.26 5.41 20.68
N ASP A 339 20.99 5.23 21.78
CA ASP A 339 22.46 5.30 21.77
C ASP A 339 23.07 4.22 20.87
N ALA A 340 22.54 2.98 20.92
CA ALA A 340 22.99 1.89 20.06
C ALA A 340 22.71 2.16 18.57
N LEU A 341 21.50 2.62 18.22
CA LEU A 341 21.14 2.95 16.84
C LEU A 341 22.02 4.09 16.29
N GLN A 342 22.17 5.18 17.05
CA GLN A 342 23.00 6.32 16.65
C GLN A 342 24.48 5.92 16.53
N ALA A 343 24.99 5.05 17.42
CA ALA A 343 26.34 4.51 17.30
C ALA A 343 26.51 3.69 16.02
N GLY A 344 25.51 2.88 15.66
CA GLY A 344 25.50 2.10 14.41
C GLY A 344 25.60 3.01 13.18
N ASP A 345 24.77 4.05 13.09
CA ASP A 345 24.78 5.00 11.98
C ASP A 345 26.13 5.71 11.82
N LEU A 346 26.70 6.19 12.93
CA LEU A 346 28.00 6.84 12.94
C LEU A 346 29.13 5.89 12.54
N ALA A 347 29.09 4.64 12.99
CA ALA A 347 30.05 3.61 12.66
C ALA A 347 29.98 3.22 11.17
N ILE A 348 28.78 3.04 10.60
CA ILE A 348 28.60 2.77 9.16
C ILE A 348 29.06 3.96 8.31
N ARG A 349 28.78 5.20 8.73
CA ARG A 349 29.28 6.41 8.09
C ARG A 349 30.82 6.44 8.10
N ALA A 350 31.44 6.14 9.24
CA ALA A 350 32.90 6.06 9.37
C ALA A 350 33.48 4.94 8.49
N ARG A 351 32.88 3.74 8.47
CA ARG A 351 33.26 2.62 7.59
C ARG A 351 33.27 3.04 6.13
N ASN A 352 32.15 3.57 5.65
CA ASN A 352 32.00 3.95 4.24
C ASN A 352 33.00 5.04 3.86
N ALA A 353 33.22 6.03 4.73
CA ALA A 353 34.24 7.04 4.53
C ALA A 353 35.65 6.43 4.44
N ARG A 354 36.02 5.51 5.36
CA ARG A 354 37.34 4.86 5.38
C ARG A 354 37.59 3.96 4.18
N ARG A 355 36.57 3.27 3.67
CA ARG A 355 36.65 2.44 2.45
C ARG A 355 37.13 3.24 1.24
N THR A 356 36.68 4.49 1.08
CA THR A 356 37.05 5.33 -0.08
C THR A 356 38.55 5.59 -0.20
N TRP A 357 39.27 5.63 0.93
CA TRP A 357 40.70 5.92 0.97
C TRP A 357 41.57 4.77 1.51
N GLN A 358 41.00 3.56 1.65
CA GLN A 358 41.64 2.35 2.18
C GLN A 358 42.22 2.54 3.60
N GLY A 359 41.46 3.22 4.47
CA GLY A 359 41.75 3.26 5.90
C GLY A 359 41.31 2.00 6.63
N ASP A 360 41.56 1.93 7.95
CA ASP A 360 41.06 0.83 8.79
C ASP A 360 39.52 0.90 8.96
N SER A 361 38.79 0.40 7.96
CA SER A 361 37.34 0.30 7.97
C SER A 361 36.84 -0.83 8.86
N VAL A 362 37.66 -1.85 9.13
CA VAL A 362 37.33 -2.97 10.04
C VAL A 362 37.02 -2.44 11.44
N ALA A 363 37.83 -1.52 11.98
CA ALA A 363 37.55 -0.91 13.28
C ALA A 363 36.13 -0.30 13.38
N ALA A 364 35.64 0.30 12.30
CA ALA A 364 34.29 0.86 12.25
C ALA A 364 33.20 -0.23 12.10
N ILE A 365 33.49 -1.32 11.35
CA ILE A 365 32.57 -2.47 11.26
C ILE A 365 32.37 -3.11 12.63
N LEU A 366 33.44 -3.31 13.41
CA LEU A 366 33.35 -3.93 14.75
C LEU A 366 32.40 -3.15 15.67
N VAL A 367 32.46 -1.82 15.63
CA VAL A 367 31.55 -0.95 16.40
C VAL A 367 30.12 -1.02 15.86
N ALA A 368 29.93 -1.07 14.54
CA ALA A 368 28.61 -1.23 13.94
C ALA A 368 27.96 -2.59 14.28
N VAL A 369 28.75 -3.68 14.29
CA VAL A 369 28.30 -5.01 14.72
C VAL A 369 27.84 -5.00 16.17
N LYS A 370 28.64 -4.39 17.07
CA LYS A 370 28.29 -4.24 18.50
C LYS A 370 27.04 -3.39 18.69
N ALA A 371 26.92 -2.29 17.95
CA ALA A 371 25.75 -1.43 17.95
C ALA A 371 24.49 -2.17 17.49
N ALA A 372 24.58 -2.91 16.38
CA ALA A 372 23.47 -3.71 15.87
C ALA A 372 23.09 -4.83 16.86
N ALA A 373 24.05 -5.53 17.46
CA ALA A 373 23.80 -6.56 18.46
C ALA A 373 23.13 -6.00 19.74
N LEU A 374 23.61 -4.86 20.25
CA LEU A 374 23.02 -4.18 21.41
C LEU A 374 21.65 -3.57 21.11
N GLY A 375 21.44 -3.07 19.89
CA GLY A 375 20.13 -2.66 19.39
C GLY A 375 19.21 -3.84 19.06
N GLY A 376 19.73 -5.07 19.17
CA GLY A 376 19.00 -6.29 18.95
C GLY A 376 18.86 -6.76 17.51
N ASN A 377 19.41 -6.04 16.55
CA ASN A 377 19.40 -6.46 15.16
C ASN A 377 20.54 -7.44 14.87
N HIS A 378 20.41 -8.68 15.37
CA HIS A 378 21.43 -9.72 15.17
C HIS A 378 21.57 -10.14 13.70
N VAL A 379 20.52 -9.98 12.89
CA VAL A 379 20.58 -10.24 11.44
C VAL A 379 21.47 -9.23 10.75
N GLU A 380 21.29 -7.94 11.03
CA GLU A 380 22.16 -6.89 10.50
C GLU A 380 23.59 -7.04 11.02
N ALA A 381 23.75 -7.32 12.32
CA ALA A 381 25.06 -7.58 12.90
C ALA A 381 25.78 -8.73 12.15
N TRP A 382 25.06 -9.79 11.78
CA TRP A 382 25.62 -10.91 11.01
C TRP A 382 25.96 -10.48 9.58
N LYS A 383 25.05 -9.78 8.92
CA LYS A 383 25.26 -9.28 7.55
C LYS A 383 26.51 -8.41 7.44
N LEU A 384 26.78 -7.58 8.46
CA LEU A 384 27.96 -6.72 8.53
C LEU A 384 29.29 -7.48 8.61
N THR A 385 29.29 -8.74 9.04
CA THR A 385 30.50 -9.58 9.11
C THR A 385 30.72 -10.44 7.87
N GLN A 386 29.67 -10.69 7.07
CA GLN A 386 29.76 -11.58 5.91
C GLN A 386 30.22 -10.85 4.64
N PRO A 387 30.98 -11.51 3.75
CA PRO A 387 31.32 -10.97 2.44
C PRO A 387 30.11 -10.96 1.48
N LEU A 388 30.19 -10.17 0.40
CA LEU A 388 29.21 -10.24 -0.70
C LEU A 388 29.19 -11.64 -1.34
N PRO A 389 28.03 -12.18 -1.79
CA PRO A 389 26.72 -11.54 -1.87
C PRO A 389 25.88 -11.62 -0.58
N ASP A 390 26.29 -12.42 0.39
CA ASP A 390 25.49 -12.73 1.58
C ASP A 390 25.59 -11.65 2.68
N GLY A 391 26.55 -10.73 2.57
CA GLY A 391 26.75 -9.62 3.49
C GLY A 391 27.35 -8.37 2.90
N ASP A 392 27.81 -7.50 3.81
CA ASP A 392 28.20 -6.11 3.54
C ASP A 392 29.73 -5.89 3.61
N ALA A 393 30.48 -6.85 4.14
CA ALA A 393 31.93 -6.79 4.24
C ALA A 393 32.59 -7.00 2.87
N SER A 394 33.70 -6.31 2.61
CA SER A 394 34.58 -6.67 1.50
C SER A 394 35.42 -7.90 1.86
N ASP A 395 35.94 -8.61 0.86
CA ASP A 395 36.78 -9.80 1.10
C ASP A 395 37.98 -9.52 2.01
N ALA A 396 38.58 -8.34 1.88
CA ALA A 396 39.70 -7.91 2.73
C ALA A 396 39.28 -7.65 4.18
N GLU A 397 38.07 -7.11 4.40
CA GLU A 397 37.53 -6.88 5.75
C GLU A 397 37.11 -8.20 6.40
N ALA A 398 36.42 -9.08 5.65
CA ALA A 398 35.99 -10.39 6.12
C ALA A 398 37.17 -11.33 6.47
N ALA A 399 38.32 -11.15 5.82
CA ALA A 399 39.54 -11.88 6.14
C ALA A 399 40.30 -11.33 7.37
N ASP A 400 39.98 -10.13 7.88
CA ASP A 400 40.65 -9.55 9.04
C ASP A 400 40.36 -10.39 10.31
N PRO A 401 41.40 -10.83 11.05
CA PRO A 401 41.22 -11.66 12.24
C PRO A 401 40.29 -11.04 13.29
N ARG A 402 40.25 -9.71 13.42
CA ARG A 402 39.39 -9.01 14.39
C ARG A 402 37.91 -9.19 14.05
N LEU A 403 37.55 -9.11 12.76
CA LEU A 403 36.16 -9.26 12.31
C LEU A 403 35.72 -10.72 12.35
N ARG A 404 36.63 -11.65 12.00
CA ARG A 404 36.36 -13.10 12.09
C ARG A 404 36.06 -13.54 13.52
N ARG A 405 36.79 -13.02 14.51
CA ARG A 405 36.52 -13.28 15.93
C ARG A 405 35.10 -12.85 16.33
N GLU A 406 34.73 -11.59 16.05
CA GLU A 406 33.39 -11.09 16.37
C GLU A 406 32.30 -11.85 15.59
N ALA A 407 32.56 -12.26 14.35
CA ALA A 407 31.64 -13.09 13.57
C ALA A 407 31.39 -14.44 14.24
N ALA A 408 32.45 -15.10 14.73
CA ALA A 408 32.35 -16.38 15.43
C ALA A 408 31.51 -16.25 16.71
N GLN A 409 31.77 -15.22 17.53
CA GLN A 409 31.03 -14.94 18.77
C GLN A 409 29.56 -14.63 18.49
N LEU A 410 29.28 -13.77 17.50
CA LEU A 410 27.92 -13.43 17.11
C LEU A 410 27.13 -14.64 16.58
N ALA A 411 27.77 -15.49 15.77
CA ALA A 411 27.17 -16.74 15.30
C ALA A 411 26.82 -17.65 16.48
N ALA A 412 27.70 -17.78 17.46
CA ALA A 412 27.45 -18.59 18.65
C ALA A 412 26.28 -18.06 19.50
N TRP A 413 26.25 -16.76 19.79
CA TRP A 413 25.15 -16.12 20.54
C TRP A 413 23.80 -16.19 19.83
N THR A 414 23.81 -16.35 18.50
CA THR A 414 22.59 -16.48 17.69
C THR A 414 22.21 -17.93 17.36
N GLY A 415 22.91 -18.91 17.95
CA GLY A 415 22.62 -20.35 17.80
C GLY A 415 23.13 -20.97 16.49
N ARG A 416 23.98 -20.27 15.74
CA ARG A 416 24.54 -20.72 14.45
C ARG A 416 25.90 -21.41 14.64
N PHE A 417 25.92 -22.48 15.42
CA PHE A 417 27.16 -23.10 15.91
C PHE A 417 28.10 -23.60 14.79
N ASP A 418 27.58 -24.11 13.68
CA ASP A 418 28.40 -24.51 12.52
C ASP A 418 29.13 -23.32 11.88
N GLN A 419 28.43 -22.20 11.75
CA GLN A 419 29.00 -20.96 11.21
C GLN A 419 29.99 -20.34 12.19
N ALA A 420 29.75 -20.47 13.50
CA ALA A 420 30.67 -20.03 14.54
C ALA A 420 32.02 -20.76 14.46
N ARG A 421 31.98 -22.10 14.34
CA ARG A 421 33.19 -22.94 14.16
C ARG A 421 33.95 -22.59 12.89
N ALA A 422 33.25 -22.46 11.76
CA ALA A 422 33.87 -22.08 10.50
C ALA A 422 34.56 -20.71 10.57
N ALA A 423 33.94 -19.74 11.27
CA ALA A 423 34.54 -18.42 11.47
C ALA A 423 35.78 -18.47 12.38
N SER A 424 35.81 -19.35 13.39
CA SER A 424 36.92 -19.55 14.31
C SER A 424 38.10 -20.36 13.76
N GLU A 425 37.91 -21.13 12.68
CA GLU A 425 38.96 -21.98 12.10
C GLU A 425 40.26 -21.21 11.76
N GLY A 426 41.35 -21.56 12.43
CA GLY A 426 42.66 -20.92 12.21
C GLY A 426 42.82 -19.54 12.86
N LEU A 427 41.86 -19.08 13.66
CA LEU A 427 42.10 -18.06 14.67
C LEU A 427 42.80 -18.74 15.87
N ASP A 428 44.02 -18.32 16.19
CA ASP A 428 44.74 -18.77 17.39
C ASP A 428 44.13 -18.10 18.64
N ASP A 429 42.89 -18.47 18.96
CA ASP A 429 42.07 -17.87 20.01
C ASP A 429 41.33 -18.94 20.85
N PRO A 430 42.00 -19.53 21.85
CA PRO A 430 41.45 -20.59 22.69
C PRO A 430 40.24 -20.18 23.54
N PHE A 431 40.03 -18.89 23.80
CA PHE A 431 38.87 -18.40 24.55
C PHE A 431 37.60 -18.53 23.71
N THR A 432 37.63 -18.01 22.48
CA THR A 432 36.48 -18.03 21.56
C THR A 432 36.02 -19.47 21.26
N GLU A 433 36.95 -20.42 21.09
CA GLU A 433 36.61 -21.83 20.88
C GLU A 433 35.86 -22.45 22.09
N ALA A 434 36.30 -22.13 23.32
CA ALA A 434 35.67 -22.61 24.54
C ALA A 434 34.30 -21.94 24.79
N GLU A 435 34.16 -20.66 24.44
CA GLU A 435 32.88 -19.93 24.48
C GLU A 435 31.83 -20.56 23.55
N ILE A 436 32.19 -20.87 22.29
CA ILE A 436 31.27 -21.49 21.33
C ILE A 436 30.75 -22.83 21.86
N LEU A 437 31.64 -23.67 22.40
CA LEU A 437 31.26 -24.96 22.97
C LEU A 437 30.32 -24.80 24.17
N ALA A 438 30.60 -23.84 25.06
CA ALA A 438 29.79 -23.62 26.24
C ALA A 438 28.36 -23.16 25.92
N LEU A 439 28.20 -22.29 24.91
CA LEU A 439 26.90 -21.82 24.44
C LEU A 439 26.09 -22.93 23.72
N GLU A 440 26.76 -23.77 22.93
CA GLU A 440 26.14 -24.91 22.26
C GLU A 440 25.58 -25.91 23.28
N LEU A 441 26.37 -26.25 24.30
CA LEU A 441 25.95 -27.13 25.39
C LEU A 441 24.80 -26.53 26.23
N ALA A 442 24.83 -25.22 26.47
CA ALA A 442 23.75 -24.53 27.17
C ALA A 442 22.44 -24.55 26.38
N ALA A 443 22.49 -24.32 25.06
CA ALA A 443 21.31 -24.38 24.19
C ALA A 443 20.69 -25.78 24.09
N GLN A 444 21.49 -26.83 24.33
CA GLN A 444 21.04 -28.22 24.39
C GLN A 444 20.51 -28.64 25.77
N ASN A 445 20.42 -27.71 26.74
CA ASN A 445 20.06 -27.96 28.14
C ASN A 445 21.03 -28.89 28.90
N ASN A 446 22.29 -28.99 28.47
CA ASN A 446 23.33 -29.76 29.16
C ASN A 446 24.07 -28.88 30.18
N THR A 447 23.35 -28.40 31.20
CA THR A 447 23.83 -27.38 32.15
C THR A 447 25.17 -27.73 32.82
N SER A 448 25.37 -28.99 33.24
CA SER A 448 26.61 -29.40 33.90
C SER A 448 27.84 -29.34 32.99
N GLU A 449 27.70 -29.74 31.72
CA GLU A 449 28.79 -29.70 30.75
C GLU A 449 29.05 -28.26 30.27
N ALA A 450 27.98 -27.45 30.14
CA ALA A 450 28.10 -26.03 29.85
C ALA A 450 28.89 -25.27 30.93
N ILE A 451 28.67 -25.59 32.21
CA ILE A 451 29.45 -25.02 33.32
C ILE A 451 30.94 -25.35 33.16
N THR A 452 31.29 -26.62 32.91
CA THR A 452 32.70 -27.03 32.71
C THR A 452 33.35 -26.35 31.50
N ALA A 453 32.58 -26.16 30.42
CA ALA A 453 33.06 -25.43 29.24
C ALA A 453 33.30 -23.95 29.54
N TRP A 454 32.42 -23.28 30.31
CA TRP A 454 32.63 -21.90 30.74
C TRP A 454 33.79 -21.74 31.74
N GLU A 455 34.03 -22.70 32.63
CA GLU A 455 35.23 -22.74 33.48
C GLU A 455 36.52 -22.85 32.64
N THR A 456 36.45 -23.63 31.55
CA THR A 456 37.56 -23.73 30.60
C THR A 456 37.78 -22.40 29.89
N ALA A 457 36.73 -21.75 29.38
CA ALA A 457 36.81 -20.43 28.77
C ALA A 457 37.43 -19.40 29.73
N LEU A 458 36.99 -19.38 30.98
CA LEU A 458 37.53 -18.50 32.01
C LEU A 458 39.04 -18.71 32.23
N SER A 459 39.53 -19.96 32.21
CA SER A 459 40.96 -20.25 32.34
C SER A 459 41.81 -19.82 31.13
N ARG A 460 41.16 -19.55 30.00
CA ARG A 460 41.77 -19.14 28.72
C ARG A 460 41.59 -17.66 28.41
N ALA A 461 40.89 -16.92 29.27
CA ALA A 461 40.66 -15.48 29.10
C ALA A 461 41.98 -14.70 29.16
N ASN A 462 42.16 -13.78 28.22
CA ASN A 462 43.34 -12.94 28.04
C ASN A 462 43.14 -11.52 28.56
N ASP A 463 41.89 -11.08 28.70
CA ASP A 463 41.55 -9.74 29.17
C ASP A 463 40.37 -9.68 30.15
N ASP A 464 40.18 -8.50 30.74
CA ASP A 464 39.12 -8.22 31.72
C ASP A 464 37.71 -8.45 31.15
N ALA A 465 37.50 -8.24 29.85
CA ALA A 465 36.19 -8.37 29.22
C ALA A 465 35.79 -9.84 29.06
N GLU A 466 36.72 -10.69 28.61
CA GLU A 466 36.56 -12.14 28.51
C GLU A 466 36.27 -12.77 29.88
N ILE A 467 36.99 -12.33 30.92
CA ILE A 467 36.74 -12.77 32.31
C ILE A 467 35.30 -12.42 32.73
N LEU A 468 34.85 -11.19 32.45
CA LEU A 468 33.50 -10.74 32.82
C LEU A 468 32.39 -11.47 32.04
N ILE A 469 32.63 -11.80 30.76
CA ILE A 469 31.69 -12.60 29.95
C ILE A 469 31.54 -13.99 30.56
N ALA A 470 32.64 -14.71 30.78
CA ALA A 470 32.61 -16.06 31.34
C ALA A 470 32.03 -16.07 32.77
N ALA A 471 32.40 -15.10 33.61
CA ALA A 471 31.88 -14.95 34.96
C ALA A 471 30.36 -14.72 34.99
N ARG A 472 29.84 -13.90 34.07
CA ARG A 472 28.40 -13.66 33.95
C ARG A 472 27.66 -14.92 33.52
N SER A 473 28.14 -15.61 32.49
CA SER A 473 27.51 -16.85 32.00
C SER A 473 27.49 -17.94 33.09
N LEU A 474 28.57 -18.08 33.87
CA LEU A 474 28.61 -18.97 35.03
C LEU A 474 27.56 -18.57 36.09
N ALA A 475 27.41 -17.27 36.37
CA ALA A 475 26.40 -16.78 37.30
C ALA A 475 24.97 -17.07 36.83
N GLU A 476 24.68 -16.89 35.54
CA GLU A 476 23.37 -17.17 34.93
C GLU A 476 23.03 -18.67 34.98
N LEU A 477 24.02 -19.54 34.86
CA LEU A 477 23.88 -20.99 35.03
C LEU A 477 23.85 -21.44 36.51
N GLY A 478 23.96 -20.51 37.47
CA GLY A 478 23.93 -20.80 38.91
C GLY A 478 25.23 -21.40 39.47
N ALA A 479 26.34 -21.33 38.73
CA ALA A 479 27.65 -21.82 39.14
C ALA A 479 28.41 -20.82 40.03
N SER A 480 29.53 -21.28 40.60
CA SER A 480 30.42 -20.40 41.37
C SER A 480 31.20 -19.48 40.42
N VAL A 481 31.24 -18.19 40.75
CA VAL A 481 31.99 -17.16 40.02
C VAL A 481 33.39 -16.99 40.65
N PRO A 482 34.45 -16.73 39.87
CA PRO A 482 35.80 -16.43 40.39
C PRO A 482 35.84 -15.14 41.24
N ASP A 483 36.96 -14.92 41.94
CA ASP A 483 37.20 -13.65 42.65
C ASP A 483 37.43 -12.49 41.65
N LEU A 484 36.47 -11.56 41.61
CA LEU A 484 36.50 -10.38 40.73
C LEU A 484 37.02 -9.11 41.45
N GLY A 485 37.61 -9.21 42.64
CA GLY A 485 38.05 -8.05 43.43
C GLY A 485 39.03 -7.11 42.73
N GLY A 486 39.88 -7.63 41.83
CA GLY A 486 40.76 -6.83 40.98
C GLY A 486 40.01 -5.98 39.95
N LEU A 487 38.91 -6.51 39.40
CA LEU A 487 38.07 -5.87 38.38
C LEU A 487 37.05 -4.91 39.00
N GLU A 488 36.77 -5.01 40.29
CA GLU A 488 35.81 -4.13 40.98
C GLU A 488 36.26 -2.66 40.98
N ARG A 489 37.58 -2.40 40.90
CA ARG A 489 38.12 -1.04 40.75
C ARG A 489 37.86 -0.43 39.37
N THR A 490 37.81 -1.25 38.32
CA THR A 490 37.68 -0.79 36.93
C THR A 490 36.25 -0.93 36.40
N HIS A 491 35.49 -1.91 36.89
CA HIS A 491 34.13 -2.27 36.46
C HIS A 491 33.19 -2.58 37.64
N PRO A 492 33.00 -1.64 38.60
CA PRO A 492 32.25 -1.89 39.83
C PRO A 492 30.79 -2.34 39.58
N ASP A 493 30.11 -1.73 38.61
CA ASP A 493 28.70 -2.01 38.33
C ASP A 493 28.47 -3.41 37.74
N LEU A 494 29.34 -3.85 36.82
CA LEU A 494 29.26 -5.19 36.21
C LEU A 494 29.56 -6.28 37.23
N VAL A 495 30.57 -6.08 38.07
CA VAL A 495 30.91 -7.04 39.13
C VAL A 495 29.75 -7.14 40.14
N HIS A 496 29.10 -6.01 40.46
CA HIS A 496 27.92 -6.02 41.30
C HIS A 496 26.74 -6.78 40.67
N GLU A 497 26.45 -6.56 39.38
CA GLU A 497 25.39 -7.27 38.66
C GLU A 497 25.64 -8.79 38.64
N ILE A 498 26.86 -9.23 38.31
CA ILE A 498 27.23 -10.65 38.27
C ILE A 498 27.00 -11.31 39.64
N ARG A 499 27.41 -10.64 40.74
CA ARG A 499 27.18 -11.15 42.11
C ARG A 499 25.68 -11.25 42.44
N VAL A 500 24.88 -10.28 42.01
CA VAL A 500 23.42 -10.30 42.22
C VAL A 500 22.77 -11.45 41.46
N ILE A 501 23.18 -11.69 40.21
CA ILE A 501 22.70 -12.82 39.40
C ILE A 501 23.10 -14.14 40.07
N GLN A 502 24.38 -14.31 40.42
CA GLN A 502 24.88 -15.52 41.07
C GLN A 502 24.11 -15.83 42.36
N GLN A 503 23.89 -14.82 43.21
CA GLN A 503 23.17 -15.00 44.47
C GLN A 503 21.73 -15.48 44.25
N ALA A 504 21.05 -14.97 43.21
CA ALA A 504 19.69 -15.38 42.88
C ALA A 504 19.61 -16.77 42.23
N MET A 505 20.65 -17.18 41.49
CA MET A 505 20.66 -18.40 40.68
C MET A 505 21.32 -19.62 41.37
N SER A 506 22.08 -19.43 42.46
CA SER A 506 22.79 -20.52 43.16
C SER A 506 21.87 -21.59 43.81
N ALA A 507 22.43 -22.80 43.99
CA ALA A 507 22.01 -24.09 44.62
C ALA A 507 20.56 -24.40 45.07
N ASP A 508 19.68 -23.42 45.30
CA ASP A 508 18.21 -23.57 45.33
C ASP A 508 17.54 -23.06 44.02
N GLY A 509 18.35 -22.82 42.98
CA GLY A 509 17.94 -22.85 41.57
C GLY A 509 16.97 -21.75 41.13
N GLY A 510 17.12 -20.53 41.63
CA GLY A 510 16.19 -19.46 41.28
C GLY A 510 14.82 -19.71 41.90
N SER A 511 14.79 -19.92 43.22
CA SER A 511 13.54 -19.93 43.98
C SER A 511 12.75 -18.65 43.65
N MET A 512 11.42 -18.76 43.60
CA MET A 512 10.56 -17.61 43.25
C MET A 512 10.81 -16.39 44.16
N GLU A 513 11.20 -16.60 45.41
CA GLU A 513 11.52 -15.54 46.36
C GLU A 513 12.83 -14.81 46.00
N ALA A 514 13.86 -15.58 45.62
CA ALA A 514 15.14 -15.04 45.16
C ALA A 514 14.98 -14.25 43.85
N LEU A 515 14.23 -14.81 42.89
CA LEU A 515 13.94 -14.14 41.61
C LEU A 515 13.07 -12.89 41.80
N ARG A 516 12.04 -12.90 42.66
CA ARG A 516 11.25 -11.69 42.98
C ARG A 516 12.10 -10.59 43.60
N THR A 517 13.01 -10.96 44.51
CA THR A 517 13.92 -10.01 45.16
C THR A 517 14.95 -9.46 44.17
N GLY A 518 15.40 -10.31 43.23
CA GLY A 518 16.43 -9.99 42.24
C GLY A 518 15.92 -9.30 40.97
N ALA A 519 14.68 -9.52 40.55
CA ALA A 519 14.10 -8.97 39.32
C ALA A 519 14.18 -7.43 39.28
N GLY A 520 14.02 -6.79 40.43
CA GLY A 520 14.17 -5.35 40.53
C GLY A 520 15.60 -4.83 40.30
N LYS A 521 16.62 -5.69 40.37
CA LYS A 521 18.04 -5.33 40.33
C LYS A 521 18.73 -5.74 39.04
N SER A 522 18.15 -6.67 38.27
CA SER A 522 18.71 -7.12 36.99
C SER A 522 17.62 -7.42 35.94
N PRO A 523 17.79 -6.97 34.68
CA PRO A 523 16.92 -7.37 33.57
C PRO A 523 16.89 -8.89 33.36
N THR A 524 18.03 -9.57 33.46
CA THR A 524 18.12 -11.04 33.31
C THR A 524 17.24 -11.76 34.32
N LEU A 525 17.27 -11.33 35.58
CA LEU A 525 16.43 -11.93 36.64
C LEU A 525 14.94 -11.61 36.46
N THR A 526 14.59 -10.52 35.79
CA THR A 526 13.20 -10.22 35.41
C THR A 526 12.68 -11.21 34.37
N ILE A 527 13.49 -11.48 33.33
CA ILE A 527 13.14 -12.46 32.29
C ILE A 527 13.05 -13.86 32.90
N ALA A 528 14.04 -14.26 33.71
CA ALA A 528 14.01 -15.55 34.40
C ALA A 528 12.78 -15.71 35.32
N LEU A 529 12.36 -14.65 36.03
CA LEU A 529 11.12 -14.67 36.82
C LEU A 529 9.88 -14.86 35.95
N ALA A 530 9.81 -14.20 34.80
CA ALA A 530 8.70 -14.33 33.86
C ALA A 530 8.65 -15.74 33.24
N GLU A 531 9.80 -16.30 32.87
CA GLU A 531 9.92 -17.70 32.40
C GLU A 531 9.45 -18.68 33.47
N ARG A 532 9.82 -18.49 34.74
CA ARG A 532 9.30 -19.31 35.84
C ARG A 532 7.78 -19.22 36.02
N HIS A 533 7.17 -18.05 35.78
CA HIS A 533 5.71 -17.92 35.76
C HIS A 533 5.10 -18.63 34.54
N ARG A 534 5.75 -18.59 33.37
CA ARG A 534 5.31 -19.34 32.19
C ARG A 534 5.36 -20.85 32.41
N ASP A 535 6.43 -21.37 33.00
CA ASP A 535 6.60 -22.80 33.34
C ASP A 535 5.50 -23.31 34.29
N ARG A 536 4.87 -22.41 35.04
CA ARG A 536 3.75 -22.70 35.95
C ARG A 536 2.37 -22.46 35.33
N ASP A 537 2.31 -22.18 34.03
CA ASP A 537 1.08 -21.86 33.28
C ASP A 537 0.37 -20.59 33.81
N GLU A 538 1.15 -19.58 34.23
CA GLU A 538 0.66 -18.29 34.74
C GLU A 538 1.01 -17.12 33.78
N PRO A 539 0.54 -17.12 32.51
CA PRO A 539 0.98 -16.15 31.48
C PRO A 539 0.65 -14.71 31.84
N ARG A 540 -0.44 -14.44 32.57
CA ARG A 540 -0.79 -13.08 33.02
C ARG A 540 0.25 -12.52 34.00
N LEU A 541 0.74 -13.33 34.94
CA LEU A 541 1.76 -12.90 35.91
C LEU A 541 3.12 -12.71 35.22
N ALA A 542 3.46 -13.59 34.27
CA ALA A 542 4.64 -13.41 33.42
C ALA A 542 4.58 -12.07 32.66
N ALA A 543 3.43 -11.74 32.08
CA ALA A 543 3.19 -10.47 31.38
C ALA A 543 3.37 -9.24 32.29
N GLU A 544 2.81 -9.27 33.49
CA GLU A 544 2.90 -8.16 34.47
C GLU A 544 4.35 -7.94 34.94
N VAL A 545 5.10 -9.02 35.19
CA VAL A 545 6.52 -8.96 35.55
C VAL A 545 7.34 -8.35 34.41
N LEU A 546 7.14 -8.82 33.18
CA LEU A 546 7.85 -8.30 32.00
C LEU A 546 7.49 -6.85 31.73
N LYS A 547 6.23 -6.45 31.85
CA LYS A 547 5.80 -5.07 31.66
C LYS A 547 6.43 -4.13 32.70
N ALA A 548 6.36 -4.48 33.98
CA ALA A 548 6.97 -3.68 35.04
C ALA A 548 8.50 -3.58 34.88
N GLY A 549 9.13 -4.67 34.44
CA GLY A 549 10.53 -4.69 34.05
C GLY A 549 10.83 -3.75 32.88
N ALA A 550 10.04 -3.85 31.81
CA ALA A 550 10.21 -3.04 30.61
C ALA A 550 10.10 -1.54 30.90
N GLU A 551 9.15 -1.14 31.76
CA GLU A 551 9.01 0.25 32.23
C GLU A 551 10.21 0.69 33.08
N ARG A 552 10.68 -0.15 34.00
CA ARG A 552 11.85 0.16 34.85
C ARG A 552 13.13 0.30 34.03
N TRP A 553 13.36 -0.60 33.09
CA TRP A 553 14.60 -0.69 32.33
C TRP A 553 14.55 0.05 30.98
N THR A 554 13.38 0.60 30.61
CA THR A 554 13.11 1.21 29.30
C THR A 554 13.51 0.28 28.14
N GLU A 555 13.08 -0.99 28.23
CA GLU A 555 13.44 -2.03 27.27
C GLU A 555 12.21 -2.46 26.43
N PRO A 556 12.19 -2.17 25.11
CA PRO A 556 11.04 -2.42 24.25
C PRO A 556 10.81 -3.89 23.85
N ARG A 557 11.85 -4.73 23.83
CA ARG A 557 11.73 -6.18 23.58
C ARG A 557 11.02 -6.88 24.73
N MET A 558 11.34 -6.55 25.97
CA MET A 558 10.70 -7.01 27.19
C MET A 558 9.24 -6.54 27.21
N MET A 559 8.96 -5.31 26.75
CA MET A 559 7.60 -4.84 26.54
C MET A 559 6.86 -5.68 25.48
N LEU A 560 7.51 -6.02 24.37
CA LEU A 560 6.92 -6.90 23.35
C LEU A 560 6.71 -8.34 23.86
N MET A 561 7.63 -8.86 24.67
CA MET A 561 7.45 -10.16 25.35
C MET A 561 6.22 -10.10 26.27
N ALA A 562 6.07 -9.03 27.06
CA ALA A 562 4.89 -8.82 27.89
C ALA A 562 3.60 -8.80 27.07
N ALA A 563 3.61 -8.14 25.89
CA ALA A 563 2.45 -8.10 25.01
C ALA A 563 2.05 -9.49 24.48
N ARG A 564 3.04 -10.35 24.16
CA ARG A 564 2.80 -11.75 23.77
C ARG A 564 2.20 -12.55 24.92
N GLU A 565 2.75 -12.43 26.12
CA GLU A 565 2.20 -13.10 27.31
C GLU A 565 0.77 -12.64 27.64
N PHE A 566 0.44 -11.35 27.48
CA PHE A 566 -0.94 -10.88 27.67
C PHE A 566 -1.90 -11.48 26.64
N ARG A 567 -1.46 -11.64 25.40
CA ARG A 567 -2.26 -12.32 24.36
C ARG A 567 -2.46 -13.79 24.70
N ASP A 568 -1.40 -14.49 25.10
CA ASP A 568 -1.47 -15.90 25.51
C ASP A 568 -2.40 -16.09 26.73
N ALA A 569 -2.50 -15.08 27.60
CA ALA A 569 -3.46 -15.02 28.71
C ALA A 569 -4.91 -14.66 28.30
N GLY A 570 -5.16 -14.38 27.02
CA GLY A 570 -6.47 -13.98 26.48
C GLY A 570 -6.86 -12.51 26.73
N ASP A 571 -5.96 -11.67 27.26
CA ASP A 571 -6.22 -10.24 27.54
C ASP A 571 -5.76 -9.38 26.35
N LEU A 572 -6.55 -9.40 25.27
CA LEU A 572 -6.24 -8.72 24.00
C LEU A 572 -6.06 -7.20 24.16
N GLU A 573 -6.79 -6.57 25.08
CA GLU A 573 -6.69 -5.13 25.36
C GLU A 573 -5.39 -4.76 26.09
N ALA A 574 -4.96 -5.58 27.05
CA ALA A 574 -3.65 -5.40 27.66
C ALA A 574 -2.53 -5.68 26.65
N ALA A 575 -2.66 -6.72 25.82
CA ALA A 575 -1.71 -7.04 24.77
C ALA A 575 -1.53 -5.89 23.78
N ARG A 576 -2.63 -5.30 23.28
CA ARG A 576 -2.61 -4.16 22.37
C ARG A 576 -1.85 -2.97 22.95
N ARG A 577 -2.27 -2.49 24.12
CA ARG A 577 -1.64 -1.31 24.77
C ARG A 577 -0.14 -1.54 25.04
N THR A 578 0.22 -2.77 25.38
CA THR A 578 1.61 -3.15 25.66
C THR A 578 2.43 -3.21 24.38
N ALA A 579 1.90 -3.74 23.27
CA ALA A 579 2.56 -3.72 21.97
C ALA A 579 2.73 -2.30 21.39
N GLU A 580 1.73 -1.42 21.56
CA GLU A 580 1.84 0.01 21.21
C GLU A 580 2.89 0.73 22.06
N SER A 581 2.97 0.40 23.35
CA SER A 581 4.01 0.91 24.25
C SER A 581 5.39 0.43 23.82
N ALA A 582 5.52 -0.81 23.35
CA ALA A 582 6.77 -1.35 22.80
C ALA A 582 7.21 -0.58 21.54
N LEU A 583 6.28 -0.28 20.63
CA LEU A 583 6.57 0.56 19.44
C LEU A 583 6.97 1.98 19.80
N THR A 584 6.30 2.58 20.80
CA THR A 584 6.60 3.94 21.27
C THR A 584 7.97 4.00 21.94
N MET A 585 8.29 3.01 22.78
CA MET A 585 9.56 2.90 23.48
C MET A 585 10.71 2.55 22.54
N GLY A 586 10.47 1.69 21.54
CA GLY A 586 11.46 1.30 20.55
C GLY A 586 11.77 2.38 19.51
N GLY A 587 10.77 3.17 19.13
CA GLY A 587 10.91 4.21 18.12
C GLY A 587 11.12 3.68 16.68
N PRO A 588 11.33 4.58 15.70
CA PRO A 588 11.60 4.21 14.31
C PRO A 588 12.94 3.45 14.19
N GLY A 589 12.97 2.33 13.45
CA GLY A 589 14.18 1.56 13.20
C GLY A 589 14.52 0.50 14.24
N TRP A 590 13.70 0.35 15.30
CA TRP A 590 13.84 -0.75 16.24
C TRP A 590 13.60 -2.11 15.56
N ALA A 591 14.51 -3.05 15.76
CA ALA A 591 14.44 -4.38 15.13
C ALA A 591 13.14 -5.15 15.44
N GLY A 592 12.52 -4.93 16.60
CA GLY A 592 11.25 -5.57 16.97
C GLY A 592 10.01 -4.90 16.37
N GLN A 593 10.16 -3.82 15.59
CA GLN A 593 9.03 -3.06 15.04
C GLN A 593 8.12 -3.93 14.17
N PHE A 594 8.70 -4.77 13.32
CA PHE A 594 7.93 -5.70 12.48
C PHE A 594 7.13 -6.67 13.34
N SER A 595 7.78 -7.33 14.31
CA SER A 595 7.12 -8.29 15.21
C SER A 595 6.03 -7.65 16.07
N ALA A 596 6.23 -6.42 16.54
CA ALA A 596 5.22 -5.71 17.31
C ALA A 596 4.00 -5.33 16.46
N ARG A 597 4.22 -4.89 15.21
CA ARG A 597 3.13 -4.63 14.26
C ARG A 597 2.40 -5.89 13.81
N ALA A 598 3.11 -7.00 13.64
CA ALA A 598 2.51 -8.30 13.33
C ALA A 598 1.61 -8.78 14.48
N LEU A 599 2.07 -8.63 15.73
CA LEU A 599 1.26 -8.90 16.91
C LEU A 599 0.01 -8.01 16.97
N LEU A 600 0.15 -6.69 16.70
CA LEU A 600 -1.00 -5.78 16.64
C LEU A 600 -1.97 -6.15 15.52
N PHE A 601 -1.46 -6.55 14.34
CA PHE A 601 -2.29 -7.04 13.24
C PHE A 601 -3.15 -8.22 13.71
N GLU A 602 -2.54 -9.24 14.32
CA GLU A 602 -3.25 -10.43 14.82
C GLU A 602 -4.29 -10.05 15.89
N ILE A 603 -3.96 -9.16 16.82
CA ILE A 603 -4.91 -8.70 17.85
C ILE A 603 -6.11 -7.96 17.23
N HIS A 604 -5.88 -7.09 16.25
CA HIS A 604 -6.95 -6.38 15.54
C HIS A 604 -7.79 -7.32 14.67
N ASP A 605 -7.17 -8.34 14.06
CA ASP A 605 -7.85 -9.36 13.28
C ASP A 605 -8.79 -10.20 14.17
N GLU A 606 -8.30 -10.65 15.32
CA GLU A 606 -9.09 -11.43 16.30
C GLU A 606 -10.22 -10.64 16.96
N SER A 607 -10.01 -9.34 17.20
CA SER A 607 -11.03 -8.44 17.78
C SER A 607 -12.04 -7.92 16.75
N GLY A 608 -11.85 -8.19 15.46
CA GLY A 608 -12.72 -7.74 14.38
C GLY A 608 -12.56 -6.25 14.02
N ASP A 609 -11.49 -5.59 14.47
CA ASP A 609 -11.15 -4.20 14.11
C ASP A 609 -10.37 -4.16 12.79
N TRP A 610 -11.09 -4.47 11.70
CA TRP A 610 -10.50 -4.63 10.37
C TRP A 610 -9.81 -3.38 9.82
N GLU A 611 -10.23 -2.19 10.27
CA GLU A 611 -9.61 -0.93 9.84
C GLU A 611 -8.18 -0.83 10.39
N GLN A 612 -8.01 -1.05 11.70
CA GLN A 612 -6.71 -1.06 12.34
C GLN A 612 -5.86 -2.24 11.85
N ALA A 613 -6.44 -3.43 11.66
CA ALA A 613 -5.74 -4.57 11.06
C ALA A 613 -5.18 -4.21 9.67
N THR A 614 -5.99 -3.58 8.81
CA THR A 614 -5.53 -3.12 7.49
C THR A 614 -4.39 -2.12 7.61
N GLN A 615 -4.46 -1.18 8.57
CA GLN A 615 -3.40 -0.20 8.79
C GLN A 615 -2.08 -0.86 9.21
N GLN A 616 -2.13 -1.85 10.12
CA GLN A 616 -0.94 -2.61 10.51
C GLN A 616 -0.40 -3.45 9.35
N ALA A 617 -1.25 -4.09 8.56
CA ALA A 617 -0.82 -4.84 7.37
C ALA A 617 -0.11 -3.95 6.34
N ARG A 618 -0.62 -2.74 6.09
CA ARG A 618 0.07 -1.73 5.24
C ARG A 618 1.44 -1.36 5.81
N ALA A 619 1.52 -1.15 7.12
CA ALA A 619 2.78 -0.83 7.78
C ALA A 619 3.79 -1.99 7.70
N LEU A 620 3.35 -3.24 7.82
CA LEU A 620 4.21 -4.42 7.65
C LEU A 620 4.77 -4.52 6.23
N VAL A 621 3.94 -4.35 5.19
CA VAL A 621 4.39 -4.33 3.79
C VAL A 621 5.31 -3.14 3.49
N THR A 622 5.16 -2.03 4.22
CA THR A 622 6.07 -0.89 4.11
C THR A 622 7.44 -1.18 4.74
N LEU A 623 7.46 -1.91 5.86
CA LEU A 623 8.70 -2.32 6.54
C LEU A 623 9.45 -3.39 5.75
N ASP A 624 8.74 -4.38 5.22
CA ASP A 624 9.29 -5.40 4.33
C ASP A 624 8.35 -5.65 3.14
N PRO A 625 8.64 -5.05 1.97
CA PRO A 625 7.86 -5.26 0.77
C PRO A 625 7.93 -6.69 0.21
N TYR A 626 8.94 -7.48 0.57
CA TYR A 626 9.16 -8.83 0.04
C TYR A 626 8.56 -9.91 0.94
N ASP A 627 8.16 -9.59 2.18
CA ASP A 627 7.50 -10.54 3.06
C ASP A 627 6.12 -10.96 2.51
N SER A 628 6.03 -12.24 2.14
CA SER A 628 4.81 -12.80 1.56
C SER A 628 3.66 -12.86 2.56
N ASN A 629 3.93 -12.98 3.86
CA ASN A 629 2.89 -13.12 4.89
C ASN A 629 2.20 -11.77 5.13
N ALA A 630 2.98 -10.70 5.30
CA ALA A 630 2.51 -9.33 5.43
C ALA A 630 1.67 -8.91 4.22
N ARG A 631 2.12 -9.29 3.01
CA ARG A 631 1.40 -8.98 1.78
C ARG A 631 0.06 -9.71 1.67
N TRP A 632 0.02 -11.01 1.95
CA TRP A 632 -1.25 -11.74 1.97
C TRP A 632 -2.17 -11.27 3.09
N ALA A 633 -1.64 -10.91 4.26
CA ALA A 633 -2.40 -10.27 5.33
C ALA A 633 -3.07 -8.97 4.87
N LEU A 634 -2.36 -8.14 4.10
CA LEU A 634 -2.91 -6.93 3.49
C LEU A 634 -4.00 -7.25 2.44
N VAL A 635 -3.75 -8.22 1.55
CA VAL A 635 -4.73 -8.65 0.54
C VAL A 635 -6.03 -9.12 1.21
N HIS A 636 -5.94 -10.01 2.20
CA HIS A 636 -7.11 -10.51 2.93
C HIS A 636 -7.85 -9.41 3.68
N SER A 637 -7.11 -8.49 4.32
CA SER A 637 -7.72 -7.34 5.00
C SER A 637 -8.53 -6.46 4.05
N LEU A 638 -7.98 -6.20 2.85
CA LEU A 638 -8.64 -5.39 1.82
C LEU A 638 -9.86 -6.12 1.23
N VAL A 639 -9.75 -7.43 1.01
CA VAL A 639 -10.88 -8.26 0.56
C VAL A 639 -12.02 -8.27 1.59
N ARG A 640 -11.72 -8.43 2.88
CA ARG A 640 -12.72 -8.35 3.96
C ARG A 640 -13.42 -6.99 4.01
N ARG A 641 -12.69 -5.90 3.70
CA ARG A 641 -13.25 -4.54 3.58
C ARG A 641 -13.97 -4.26 2.25
N ASN A 642 -13.99 -5.25 1.36
CA ASN A 642 -14.51 -5.17 0.01
C ASN A 642 -13.83 -4.09 -0.85
N ASP A 643 -12.58 -3.74 -0.54
CA ASP A 643 -11.72 -2.87 -1.36
C ASP A 643 -10.92 -3.75 -2.34
N LEU A 644 -11.65 -4.41 -3.23
CA LEU A 644 -11.11 -5.38 -4.17
C LEU A 644 -10.10 -4.79 -5.17
N PRO A 645 -10.24 -3.54 -5.67
CA PRO A 645 -9.21 -2.92 -6.50
C PRO A 645 -7.88 -2.72 -5.75
N ALA A 646 -7.93 -2.25 -4.49
CA ALA A 646 -6.72 -2.13 -3.69
C ALA A 646 -6.13 -3.51 -3.34
N ALA A 647 -6.97 -4.52 -3.10
CA ALA A 647 -6.53 -5.89 -2.88
C ALA A 647 -5.79 -6.45 -4.10
N TRP A 648 -6.32 -6.22 -5.31
CA TRP A 648 -5.65 -6.61 -6.55
C TRP A 648 -4.30 -5.91 -6.74
N SER A 649 -4.24 -4.60 -6.45
CA SER A 649 -2.98 -3.85 -6.51
C SER A 649 -1.96 -4.35 -5.48
N ALA A 650 -2.39 -4.70 -4.26
CA ALA A 650 -1.52 -5.28 -3.23
C ALA A 650 -1.01 -6.68 -3.61
N LEU A 651 -1.83 -7.46 -4.33
CA LEU A 651 -1.49 -8.77 -4.86
C LEU A 651 -0.51 -8.67 -6.05
N THR A 652 -0.54 -7.58 -6.83
CA THR A 652 0.22 -7.40 -8.08
C THR A 652 1.25 -6.25 -8.04
N PRO A 653 2.14 -6.17 -7.02
CA PRO A 653 3.04 -5.03 -6.86
C PRO A 653 3.95 -4.75 -8.06
N ASN A 654 4.34 -5.79 -8.78
CA ASN A 654 5.25 -5.72 -9.92
C ASN A 654 4.53 -6.03 -11.25
N GLY A 655 3.19 -6.03 -11.26
CA GLY A 655 2.36 -6.44 -12.39
C GLY A 655 2.00 -7.94 -12.43
N ASP A 656 2.74 -8.78 -11.70
CA ASP A 656 2.42 -10.21 -11.52
C ASP A 656 1.83 -10.50 -10.13
N PRO A 657 0.81 -11.37 -10.03
CA PRO A 657 0.22 -11.75 -8.75
C PRO A 657 1.20 -12.58 -7.92
N VAL A 658 1.30 -12.25 -6.62
CA VAL A 658 2.11 -13.03 -5.69
C VAL A 658 1.58 -14.46 -5.56
N PRO A 659 2.43 -15.49 -5.58
CA PRO A 659 1.98 -16.87 -5.49
C PRO A 659 1.20 -17.14 -4.20
N PRO A 660 0.05 -17.84 -4.27
CA PRO A 660 -0.69 -18.22 -3.07
C PRO A 660 0.09 -19.24 -2.25
N ARG A 661 0.06 -19.11 -0.92
CA ARG A 661 0.79 -20.03 -0.02
C ARG A 661 -0.07 -21.24 0.36
N ASP A 662 -1.36 -20.99 0.56
CA ASP A 662 -2.33 -21.99 0.99
C ASP A 662 -3.62 -21.95 0.15
N ARG A 663 -4.59 -22.79 0.54
CA ARG A 663 -5.91 -22.89 -0.09
C ARG A 663 -6.69 -21.57 -0.06
N HIS A 664 -6.61 -20.81 1.03
CA HIS A 664 -7.36 -19.58 1.22
C HIS A 664 -6.80 -18.45 0.36
N ASP A 665 -5.47 -18.32 0.30
CA ASP A 665 -4.76 -17.44 -0.62
C ASP A 665 -5.13 -17.78 -2.08
N ALA A 666 -5.15 -19.06 -2.45
CA ALA A 666 -5.47 -19.49 -3.82
C ALA A 666 -6.91 -19.10 -4.23
N MET A 667 -7.88 -19.32 -3.33
CA MET A 667 -9.27 -18.92 -3.53
C MET A 667 -9.42 -17.41 -3.73
N THR A 668 -8.73 -16.64 -2.90
CA THR A 668 -8.74 -15.17 -2.97
C THR A 668 -8.05 -14.67 -4.25
N SER A 669 -6.93 -15.30 -4.61
CA SER A 669 -6.17 -14.99 -5.82
C SER A 669 -7.02 -15.14 -7.07
N ILE A 670 -7.71 -16.27 -7.24
CA ILE A 670 -8.48 -16.53 -8.45
C ILE A 670 -9.74 -15.66 -8.54
N SER A 671 -10.36 -15.37 -7.39
CA SER A 671 -11.51 -14.45 -7.32
C SER A 671 -11.13 -13.03 -7.76
N LEU A 672 -9.97 -12.52 -7.31
CA LEU A 672 -9.46 -11.22 -7.74
C LEU A 672 -8.99 -11.24 -9.21
N ALA A 673 -8.26 -12.27 -9.62
CA ALA A 673 -7.76 -12.39 -10.99
C ALA A 673 -8.90 -12.46 -12.02
N ALA A 674 -9.95 -13.24 -11.76
CA ALA A 674 -11.12 -13.31 -12.65
C ALA A 674 -11.85 -11.97 -12.82
N ARG A 675 -11.60 -10.99 -11.94
CA ARG A 675 -12.20 -9.65 -11.99
C ARG A 675 -11.31 -8.60 -12.62
N TYR A 676 -10.00 -8.64 -12.36
CA TYR A 676 -9.08 -7.55 -12.68
C TYR A 676 -7.90 -7.94 -13.58
N ASP A 677 -7.66 -9.24 -13.80
CA ASP A 677 -6.55 -9.69 -14.63
C ASP A 677 -6.92 -9.67 -16.12
N ALA A 678 -6.70 -8.53 -16.77
CA ALA A 678 -6.96 -8.34 -18.20
C ALA A 678 -5.80 -8.82 -19.08
N SER A 679 -4.82 -9.52 -18.49
CA SER A 679 -3.64 -9.95 -19.24
C SER A 679 -3.94 -11.23 -20.04
N PRO A 680 -3.24 -11.43 -21.18
CA PRO A 680 -3.26 -12.71 -21.89
C PRO A 680 -2.76 -13.89 -21.03
N GLN A 681 -2.06 -13.61 -19.92
CA GLN A 681 -1.49 -14.60 -19.00
C GLN A 681 -2.49 -15.09 -17.94
N PHE A 682 -3.73 -14.57 -17.91
CA PHE A 682 -4.74 -14.95 -16.93
C PHE A 682 -4.99 -16.47 -16.91
N VAL A 683 -5.31 -17.07 -18.07
CA VAL A 683 -5.59 -18.51 -18.20
C VAL A 683 -4.39 -19.38 -17.82
N PRO A 684 -3.20 -19.22 -18.43
CA PRO A 684 -2.06 -20.08 -18.11
C PRO A 684 -1.59 -19.94 -16.65
N ARG A 685 -1.63 -18.74 -16.05
CA ARG A 685 -1.28 -18.55 -14.63
C ARG A 685 -2.28 -19.21 -13.68
N ALA A 686 -3.58 -19.08 -13.96
CA ALA A 686 -4.62 -19.71 -13.16
C ALA A 686 -4.54 -21.24 -13.25
N LEU A 687 -4.33 -21.81 -14.44
CA LEU A 687 -4.15 -23.26 -14.62
C LEU A 687 -2.87 -23.76 -13.92
N SER A 688 -1.76 -23.02 -14.01
CA SER A 688 -0.51 -23.34 -13.30
C SER A 688 -0.71 -23.35 -11.78
N THR A 689 -1.42 -22.34 -11.25
CA THR A 689 -1.73 -22.24 -9.81
C THR A 689 -2.64 -23.37 -9.36
N MET A 690 -3.70 -23.66 -10.13
CA MET A 690 -4.64 -24.76 -9.90
C MET A 690 -3.93 -26.12 -9.84
N GLY A 691 -2.90 -26.33 -10.67
CA GLY A 691 -2.10 -27.55 -10.70
C GLY A 691 -1.37 -27.90 -9.39
N ARG A 692 -1.26 -26.96 -8.44
CA ARG A 692 -0.69 -27.20 -7.10
C ARG A 692 -1.64 -27.93 -6.15
N TRP A 693 -2.94 -27.93 -6.43
CA TRP A 693 -3.97 -28.57 -5.59
C TRP A 693 -4.90 -29.49 -6.41
N PRO A 694 -4.35 -30.52 -7.09
CA PRO A 694 -5.12 -31.34 -8.04
C PRO A 694 -6.21 -32.22 -7.38
N ASP A 695 -6.15 -32.41 -6.06
CA ASP A 695 -7.05 -33.26 -5.27
C ASP A 695 -8.16 -32.48 -4.54
N ASP A 696 -8.10 -31.14 -4.49
CA ASP A 696 -9.14 -30.32 -3.84
C ASP A 696 -10.29 -30.05 -4.84
N GLU A 697 -11.30 -30.93 -4.83
CA GLU A 697 -12.47 -30.85 -5.70
C GLU A 697 -13.12 -29.46 -5.72
N GLN A 698 -13.27 -28.84 -4.54
CA GLN A 698 -13.93 -27.55 -4.42
C GLN A 698 -13.06 -26.44 -5.00
N LEU A 699 -11.78 -26.41 -4.65
CA LEU A 699 -10.87 -25.37 -5.13
C LEU A 699 -10.71 -25.45 -6.66
N VAL A 700 -10.46 -26.64 -7.21
CA VAL A 700 -10.31 -26.83 -8.65
C VAL A 700 -11.60 -26.47 -9.39
N GLY A 701 -12.76 -26.87 -8.85
CA GLY A 701 -14.07 -26.49 -9.39
C GLY A 701 -14.27 -24.97 -9.43
N VAL A 702 -13.89 -24.26 -8.36
CA VAL A 702 -13.94 -22.78 -8.32
C VAL A 702 -12.98 -22.18 -9.33
N PHE A 703 -11.76 -22.70 -9.48
CA PHE A 703 -10.82 -22.21 -10.48
C PHE A 703 -11.38 -22.31 -11.89
N ILE A 704 -11.96 -23.46 -12.25
CA ILE A 704 -12.59 -23.65 -13.56
C ILE A 704 -13.75 -22.68 -13.76
N ALA A 705 -14.64 -22.55 -12.76
CA ALA A 705 -15.77 -21.63 -12.83
C ALA A 705 -15.32 -20.16 -13.00
N GLN A 706 -14.34 -19.72 -12.21
CA GLN A 706 -13.79 -18.36 -12.25
C GLN A 706 -13.00 -18.07 -13.53
N LEU A 707 -12.35 -19.08 -14.14
CA LEU A 707 -11.72 -18.96 -15.44
C LEU A 707 -12.74 -18.65 -16.54
N TYR A 708 -13.81 -19.43 -16.64
CA TYR A 708 -14.88 -19.16 -17.62
C TYR A 708 -15.58 -17.83 -17.35
N ALA A 709 -15.85 -17.51 -16.09
CA ALA A 709 -16.48 -16.24 -15.71
C ALA A 709 -15.58 -15.05 -16.05
N GLY A 710 -14.28 -15.13 -15.73
CA GLY A 710 -13.30 -14.07 -15.98
C GLY A 710 -13.07 -13.81 -17.47
N LEU A 711 -13.00 -14.87 -18.29
CA LEU A 711 -12.88 -14.74 -19.75
C LEU A 711 -14.07 -13.96 -20.36
N ARG A 712 -15.30 -14.25 -19.91
CA ARG A 712 -16.49 -13.52 -20.36
C ARG A 712 -16.51 -12.09 -19.85
N ARG A 713 -16.27 -11.90 -18.55
CA ARG A 713 -16.35 -10.59 -17.88
C ARG A 713 -15.36 -9.58 -18.46
N GLN A 714 -14.17 -10.04 -18.79
CA GLN A 714 -13.09 -9.18 -19.30
C GLN A 714 -12.99 -9.18 -20.82
N GLU A 715 -13.94 -9.83 -21.51
CA GLU A 715 -13.97 -9.96 -22.98
C GLU A 715 -12.64 -10.45 -23.57
N LEU A 716 -11.94 -11.31 -22.83
CA LEU A 716 -10.63 -11.81 -23.24
C LEU A 716 -10.79 -12.84 -24.34
N THR A 717 -9.94 -12.75 -25.35
CA THR A 717 -9.81 -13.75 -26.41
C THR A 717 -8.55 -14.60 -26.14
N PRO A 718 -8.67 -15.71 -25.39
CA PRO A 718 -7.55 -16.59 -25.08
C PRO A 718 -6.99 -17.24 -26.34
N SER A 719 -5.71 -17.62 -26.31
CA SER A 719 -5.08 -18.34 -27.42
C SER A 719 -5.73 -19.71 -27.63
N THR A 720 -5.62 -20.27 -28.84
CA THR A 720 -6.12 -21.62 -29.13
C THR A 720 -5.49 -22.67 -28.22
N GLU A 721 -4.22 -22.48 -27.83
CA GLU A 721 -3.49 -23.36 -26.91
C GLU A 721 -4.04 -23.27 -25.48
N ASP A 722 -4.25 -22.05 -24.97
CA ASP A 722 -4.82 -21.84 -23.64
C ASP A 722 -6.27 -22.36 -23.52
N LEU A 723 -7.07 -22.18 -24.57
CA LEU A 723 -8.43 -22.75 -24.63
C LEU A 723 -8.40 -24.29 -24.63
N ALA A 724 -7.48 -24.89 -25.39
CA ALA A 724 -7.33 -26.34 -25.40
C ALA A 724 -6.90 -26.85 -24.01
N ALA A 725 -6.00 -26.14 -23.33
CA ALA A 725 -5.56 -26.46 -21.97
C ALA A 725 -6.71 -26.33 -20.95
N LEU A 726 -7.52 -25.27 -21.02
CA LEU A 726 -8.69 -25.09 -20.17
C LEU A 726 -9.75 -26.18 -20.40
N HIS A 727 -10.03 -26.55 -21.66
CA HIS A 727 -10.94 -27.65 -21.98
C HIS A 727 -10.40 -28.99 -21.46
N ALA A 728 -9.10 -29.26 -21.60
CA ALA A 728 -8.47 -30.47 -21.07
C ALA A 728 -8.57 -30.52 -19.53
N ALA A 729 -8.33 -29.41 -18.84
CA ALA A 729 -8.50 -29.30 -17.40
C ALA A 729 -9.96 -29.51 -16.97
N THR A 730 -10.92 -28.94 -17.71
CA THR A 730 -12.36 -29.11 -17.46
C THR A 730 -12.78 -30.58 -17.63
N ALA A 731 -12.34 -31.23 -18.71
CA ALA A 731 -12.61 -32.64 -18.96
C ALA A 731 -12.00 -33.53 -17.86
N GLY A 732 -10.73 -33.28 -17.49
CA GLY A 732 -10.05 -33.98 -16.41
C GLY A 732 -10.76 -33.84 -15.07
N TYR A 733 -11.26 -32.65 -14.75
CA TYR A 733 -12.07 -32.41 -13.55
C TYR A 733 -13.36 -33.24 -13.55
N THR A 734 -14.16 -33.14 -14.61
CA THR A 734 -15.45 -33.86 -14.68
C THR A 734 -15.30 -35.38 -14.71
N GLN A 735 -14.18 -35.91 -15.22
CA GLN A 735 -13.86 -37.33 -15.15
C GLN A 735 -13.44 -37.76 -13.74
N ARG A 736 -12.70 -36.91 -13.03
CA ARG A 736 -12.21 -37.19 -11.67
C ARG A 736 -13.29 -37.02 -10.60
N PHE A 737 -14.19 -36.05 -10.78
CA PHE A 737 -15.26 -35.70 -9.85
C PHE A 737 -16.64 -35.69 -10.55
N PRO A 738 -17.15 -36.87 -10.98
CA PRO A 738 -18.38 -36.96 -11.77
C PRO A 738 -19.64 -36.52 -11.02
N ASP A 739 -19.64 -36.66 -9.69
CA ASP A 739 -20.77 -36.31 -8.81
C ASP A 739 -20.63 -34.92 -8.17
N SER A 740 -19.73 -34.08 -8.69
CA SER A 740 -19.46 -32.77 -8.08
C SER A 740 -20.68 -31.87 -8.07
N THR A 741 -20.94 -31.24 -6.93
CA THR A 741 -21.97 -30.21 -6.78
C THR A 741 -21.51 -28.83 -7.25
N VAL A 742 -20.20 -28.63 -7.46
CA VAL A 742 -19.61 -27.35 -7.90
C VAL A 742 -19.69 -27.20 -9.42
N PHE A 743 -19.33 -28.24 -10.16
CA PHE A 743 -19.30 -28.20 -11.62
C PHE A 743 -19.63 -29.58 -12.22
N LYS A 744 -20.80 -29.71 -12.87
CA LYS A 744 -21.31 -30.98 -13.44
C LYS A 744 -21.37 -30.93 -14.97
N ALA A 745 -21.00 -32.04 -15.62
CA ALA A 745 -21.22 -32.22 -17.06
C ALA A 745 -22.65 -32.72 -17.33
N VAL A 746 -23.39 -32.02 -18.19
CA VAL A 746 -24.74 -32.43 -18.62
C VAL A 746 -24.72 -32.75 -20.11
N GLN A 747 -25.19 -33.93 -20.50
CA GLN A 747 -25.39 -34.26 -21.91
C GLN A 747 -26.67 -33.62 -22.44
N ILE A 748 -26.55 -32.76 -23.46
CA ILE A 748 -27.66 -32.06 -24.08
C ILE A 748 -28.04 -32.77 -25.40
N PRO A 749 -29.27 -33.30 -25.52
CA PRO A 749 -29.76 -33.89 -26.77
C PRO A 749 -29.84 -32.84 -27.88
N LYS A 750 -29.35 -33.16 -29.09
CA LYS A 750 -29.29 -32.21 -30.22
C LYS A 750 -30.66 -31.79 -30.76
N ASP A 751 -31.67 -32.64 -30.61
CA ASP A 751 -33.02 -32.48 -31.14
C ASP A 751 -33.97 -31.79 -30.16
N ARG A 752 -33.73 -31.92 -28.85
CA ARG A 752 -34.51 -31.28 -27.78
C ARG A 752 -33.61 -30.84 -26.62
N PRO A 753 -32.83 -29.77 -26.78
CA PRO A 753 -31.82 -29.39 -25.79
C PRO A 753 -32.39 -29.05 -24.40
N LEU A 754 -33.63 -28.55 -24.34
CA LEU A 754 -34.27 -28.14 -23.08
C LEU A 754 -34.85 -29.30 -22.27
N THR A 755 -35.01 -30.51 -22.83
CA THR A 755 -35.60 -31.63 -22.08
C THR A 755 -34.72 -32.12 -20.95
N ALA A 756 -33.39 -31.96 -21.08
CA ALA A 756 -32.44 -32.29 -20.03
C ALA A 756 -32.59 -31.40 -18.78
N LEU A 757 -33.22 -30.23 -18.90
CA LEU A 757 -33.40 -29.27 -17.81
C LEU A 757 -34.75 -29.41 -17.09
N ILE A 758 -35.67 -30.24 -17.60
CA ILE A 758 -37.03 -30.38 -17.07
C ILE A 758 -37.06 -30.74 -15.57
N PRO A 759 -36.32 -31.76 -15.08
CA PRO A 759 -36.36 -32.12 -13.67
C PRO A 759 -35.93 -30.97 -12.75
N ASP A 760 -34.82 -30.29 -13.10
CA ASP A 760 -34.25 -29.20 -12.33
C ASP A 760 -35.18 -27.96 -12.33
N LEU A 761 -35.73 -27.58 -13.50
CA LEU A 761 -36.63 -26.43 -13.63
C LEU A 761 -37.98 -26.64 -12.93
N ARG A 762 -38.55 -27.86 -13.03
CA ARG A 762 -39.81 -28.19 -12.34
C ARG A 762 -39.61 -28.19 -10.83
N ALA A 763 -38.59 -28.88 -10.32
CA ALA A 763 -38.31 -28.93 -8.89
C ALA A 763 -38.06 -27.53 -8.31
N ARG A 764 -37.32 -26.67 -9.03
CA ARG A 764 -37.10 -25.28 -8.63
C ARG A 764 -38.40 -24.47 -8.61
N HIS A 765 -39.29 -24.66 -9.58
CA HIS A 765 -40.60 -23.98 -9.60
C HIS A 765 -41.48 -24.42 -8.43
N GLU A 766 -41.64 -25.73 -8.22
CA GLU A 766 -42.44 -26.30 -7.13
C GLU A 766 -41.94 -25.85 -5.74
N ALA A 767 -40.62 -25.71 -5.57
CA ALA A 767 -40.03 -25.23 -4.33
C ALA A 767 -40.27 -23.73 -4.07
N LEU A 768 -40.41 -22.92 -5.13
CA LEU A 768 -40.49 -21.46 -5.05
C LEU A 768 -41.91 -20.90 -5.21
N GLU A 769 -42.86 -21.67 -5.71
CA GLU A 769 -44.22 -21.21 -6.04
C GLU A 769 -44.92 -20.54 -4.84
N ASP A 770 -44.89 -21.17 -3.68
CA ASP A 770 -45.50 -20.65 -2.44
C ASP A 770 -44.81 -19.35 -1.97
N ILE A 771 -43.47 -19.32 -1.99
CA ILE A 771 -42.69 -18.14 -1.57
C ILE A 771 -42.95 -16.97 -2.53
N PHE A 772 -42.91 -17.21 -3.84
CA PHE A 772 -43.20 -16.20 -4.84
C PHE A 772 -44.62 -15.64 -4.67
N ALA A 773 -45.62 -16.50 -4.48
CA ALA A 773 -47.01 -16.08 -4.27
C ALA A 773 -47.16 -15.20 -3.02
N LYS A 774 -46.53 -15.59 -1.90
CA LYS A 774 -46.54 -14.81 -0.66
C LYS A 774 -45.85 -13.47 -0.79
N VAL A 775 -44.69 -13.40 -1.46
CA VAL A 775 -44.00 -12.12 -1.73
C VAL A 775 -44.82 -11.25 -2.67
N HIS A 776 -45.39 -11.82 -3.75
CA HIS A 776 -46.28 -11.11 -4.68
C HIS A 776 -47.50 -10.51 -3.95
N ASN A 777 -48.06 -11.21 -2.97
CA ASN A 777 -49.18 -10.75 -2.17
C ASN A 777 -48.79 -9.76 -1.06
N ALA A 778 -47.50 -9.55 -0.79
CA ALA A 778 -46.92 -8.81 0.33
C ALA A 778 -47.21 -9.42 1.71
N GLU A 779 -47.15 -10.75 1.77
CA GLU A 779 -47.17 -11.52 3.03
C GLU A 779 -45.74 -11.80 3.53
N LEU A 780 -44.74 -11.78 2.64
CA LEU A 780 -43.32 -11.98 2.95
C LEU A 780 -42.44 -10.89 2.31
N PRO A 781 -41.32 -10.49 2.94
CA PRO A 781 -40.33 -9.59 2.34
C PRO A 781 -39.65 -10.19 1.10
N VAL A 782 -39.19 -9.33 0.20
CA VAL A 782 -38.47 -9.71 -1.02
C VAL A 782 -37.13 -10.41 -0.70
N GLY A 783 -36.52 -10.11 0.44
CA GLY A 783 -35.29 -10.78 0.88
C GLY A 783 -35.42 -12.29 1.05
N LEU A 784 -36.60 -12.78 1.44
CA LEU A 784 -36.85 -14.23 1.52
C LEU A 784 -36.89 -14.89 0.14
N LEU A 785 -37.29 -14.16 -0.91
CA LEU A 785 -37.21 -14.66 -2.28
C LEU A 785 -35.75 -14.72 -2.76
N ALA A 786 -34.93 -13.73 -2.40
CA ALA A 786 -33.48 -13.76 -2.69
C ALA A 786 -32.82 -14.98 -2.04
N GLU A 787 -33.11 -15.22 -0.76
CA GLU A 787 -32.62 -16.39 -0.05
C GLU A 787 -33.07 -17.72 -0.67
N ALA A 788 -34.36 -17.86 -0.96
CA ALA A 788 -34.90 -19.09 -1.55
C ALA A 788 -34.36 -19.36 -2.96
N THR A 789 -34.05 -18.31 -3.72
CA THR A 789 -33.53 -18.43 -5.10
C THR A 789 -32.01 -18.57 -5.15
N GLY A 790 -31.30 -18.30 -4.04
CA GLY A 790 -29.84 -18.20 -4.00
C GLY A 790 -29.29 -16.98 -4.74
N ALA A 791 -30.13 -16.00 -5.06
CA ALA A 791 -29.75 -14.75 -5.71
C ALA A 791 -29.48 -13.66 -4.67
N SER A 792 -28.78 -12.60 -5.07
CA SER A 792 -28.59 -11.44 -4.19
C SER A 792 -29.90 -10.68 -3.99
N TYR A 793 -30.06 -10.04 -2.83
CA TYR A 793 -31.22 -9.20 -2.55
C TYR A 793 -31.32 -8.03 -3.54
N ALA A 794 -30.18 -7.45 -3.93
CA ALA A 794 -30.10 -6.45 -4.98
C ALA A 794 -30.61 -6.97 -6.34
N GLU A 795 -30.17 -8.14 -6.78
CA GLU A 795 -30.60 -8.74 -8.05
C GLU A 795 -32.11 -8.98 -8.08
N VAL A 796 -32.65 -9.59 -7.03
CA VAL A 796 -34.11 -9.86 -6.94
C VAL A 796 -34.90 -8.56 -6.89
N SER A 797 -34.40 -7.51 -6.23
CA SER A 797 -35.04 -6.20 -6.23
C SER A 797 -35.05 -5.58 -7.63
N LEU A 798 -33.90 -5.54 -8.31
CA LEU A 798 -33.72 -4.93 -9.64
C LEU A 798 -34.52 -5.66 -10.73
N GLN A 799 -34.50 -6.99 -10.73
CA GLN A 799 -35.29 -7.80 -11.66
C GLN A 799 -36.80 -7.77 -11.35
N ARG A 800 -37.21 -7.11 -10.26
CA ARG A 800 -38.58 -7.10 -9.75
C ARG A 800 -39.04 -8.54 -9.53
N GLY A 801 -38.36 -9.29 -8.68
CA GLY A 801 -38.59 -10.72 -8.47
C GLY A 801 -40.03 -11.08 -8.08
N ALA A 802 -40.82 -10.14 -7.55
CA ALA A 802 -42.25 -10.31 -7.25
C ALA A 802 -43.20 -9.89 -8.41
N GLY A 803 -42.63 -9.42 -9.52
CA GLY A 803 -43.30 -8.82 -10.68
C GLY A 803 -43.39 -7.28 -10.65
N PHE A 804 -43.26 -6.65 -9.47
CA PHE A 804 -43.33 -5.20 -9.28
C PHE A 804 -42.70 -4.80 -7.93
N VAL A 805 -42.55 -3.50 -7.67
CA VAL A 805 -42.02 -2.96 -6.41
C VAL A 805 -43.14 -2.34 -5.57
N ARG A 806 -43.31 -2.78 -4.32
CA ARG A 806 -44.23 -2.17 -3.33
C ARG A 806 -43.44 -1.31 -2.35
N SER A 807 -43.16 -0.07 -2.76
CA SER A 807 -42.41 0.91 -1.96
C SER A 807 -43.28 1.81 -1.09
N HIS A 808 -44.58 1.87 -1.32
CA HIS A 808 -45.52 2.70 -0.56
C HIS A 808 -46.74 1.90 -0.12
N SER A 809 -47.29 2.28 1.04
CA SER A 809 -48.53 1.74 1.58
C SER A 809 -49.36 2.89 2.16
N PRO A 810 -50.55 3.17 1.61
CA PRO A 810 -51.42 4.23 2.12
C PRO A 810 -51.77 4.08 3.61
N VAL A 811 -51.84 2.83 4.11
CA VAL A 811 -52.15 2.53 5.52
C VAL A 811 -51.04 3.00 6.47
N HIS A 812 -49.79 3.04 5.99
CA HIS A 812 -48.61 3.38 6.78
C HIS A 812 -48.10 4.80 6.56
N GLU A 813 -48.80 5.61 5.76
CA GLU A 813 -48.34 6.95 5.36
C GLU A 813 -48.10 7.89 6.56
N ALA A 814 -49.02 7.93 7.53
CA ALA A 814 -48.90 8.81 8.68
C ALA A 814 -47.73 8.44 9.61
N PRO A 815 -47.56 7.16 10.04
CA PRO A 815 -46.37 6.71 10.76
C PRO A 815 -45.06 6.98 10.00
N CYS A 816 -45.00 6.69 8.71
CA CYS A 816 -43.79 6.91 7.90
C CYS A 816 -43.43 8.40 7.82
N ARG A 817 -44.42 9.28 7.66
CA ARG A 817 -44.21 10.73 7.66
C ARG A 817 -43.64 11.24 8.99
N ALA A 818 -44.07 10.67 10.12
CA ALA A 818 -43.51 10.98 11.43
C ALA A 818 -42.07 10.48 11.56
N ALA A 819 -41.77 9.28 11.08
CA ALA A 819 -40.42 8.72 11.05
C ALA A 819 -39.46 9.58 10.20
N VAL A 820 -39.91 10.04 9.01
CA VAL A 820 -39.13 10.97 8.16
C VAL A 820 -38.79 12.25 8.94
N ALA A 821 -39.76 12.85 9.62
CA ALA A 821 -39.52 14.09 10.37
C ALA A 821 -38.47 13.95 11.47
N VAL A 822 -38.39 12.78 12.12
CA VAL A 822 -37.37 12.46 13.12
C VAL A 822 -36.02 12.16 12.48
N ALA A 823 -35.99 11.60 11.28
CA ALA A 823 -34.75 11.22 10.60
C ALA A 823 -33.99 12.41 9.99
N LEU A 824 -34.66 13.53 9.68
CA LEU A 824 -34.02 14.72 9.10
C LEU A 824 -32.87 15.21 9.99
N ASP A 825 -31.73 15.55 9.38
CA ASP A 825 -30.49 16.01 10.03
C ASP A 825 -29.86 14.98 11.01
N HIS A 826 -30.42 13.78 11.12
CA HIS A 826 -29.90 12.66 11.92
C HIS A 826 -29.32 11.54 11.03
N PRO A 827 -28.56 10.60 11.60
CA PRO A 827 -28.14 9.40 10.88
C PRO A 827 -29.34 8.55 10.45
N VAL A 828 -29.21 7.87 9.32
CA VAL A 828 -30.19 6.88 8.82
C VAL A 828 -29.46 5.65 8.30
N VAL A 829 -30.03 4.46 8.49
CA VAL A 829 -29.50 3.24 7.87
C VAL A 829 -30.22 2.99 6.54
N LEU A 830 -29.46 2.89 5.45
CA LEU A 830 -29.94 2.67 4.10
C LEU A 830 -30.01 1.17 3.77
N ASP A 831 -31.16 0.74 3.27
CA ASP A 831 -31.39 -0.59 2.74
C ASP A 831 -31.14 -0.68 1.21
N THR A 832 -30.84 -1.89 0.73
CA THR A 832 -30.63 -2.19 -0.70
C THR A 832 -31.82 -1.80 -1.57
N THR A 833 -33.06 -1.99 -1.10
CA THR A 833 -34.26 -1.63 -1.90
C THR A 833 -34.46 -0.11 -2.02
N ALA A 834 -34.09 0.65 -0.99
CA ALA A 834 -34.07 2.10 -1.07
C ALA A 834 -32.94 2.59 -1.99
N ALA A 835 -31.77 1.96 -1.94
CA ALA A 835 -30.68 2.22 -2.88
C ALA A 835 -31.09 1.92 -4.33
N HIS A 836 -31.87 0.86 -4.59
CA HIS A 836 -32.47 0.58 -5.89
C HIS A 836 -33.39 1.73 -6.34
N THR A 837 -34.32 2.19 -5.51
CA THR A 837 -35.18 3.33 -5.88
C THR A 837 -34.37 4.58 -6.20
N LEU A 838 -33.32 4.88 -5.41
CA LEU A 838 -32.42 6.00 -5.65
C LEU A 838 -31.62 5.86 -6.96
N ALA A 839 -31.31 4.63 -7.38
CA ALA A 839 -30.61 4.35 -8.63
C ALA A 839 -31.44 4.71 -9.88
N LEU A 840 -32.78 4.69 -9.76
CA LEU A 840 -33.69 5.09 -10.83
C LEU A 840 -33.79 6.62 -11.02
N LEU A 841 -33.36 7.40 -10.04
CA LEU A 841 -33.50 8.86 -10.04
C LEU A 841 -32.29 9.54 -10.69
N ASP A 842 -32.52 10.74 -11.24
CA ASP A 842 -31.42 11.58 -11.71
C ASP A 842 -30.47 11.96 -10.57
N ALA A 843 -29.20 12.18 -10.90
CA ALA A 843 -28.15 12.44 -9.93
C ALA A 843 -28.47 13.65 -9.01
N GLY A 844 -29.10 14.71 -9.54
CA GLY A 844 -29.43 15.90 -8.78
C GLY A 844 -30.54 15.67 -7.74
N THR A 845 -31.56 14.89 -8.10
CA THR A 845 -32.60 14.47 -7.15
C THR A 845 -32.04 13.52 -6.10
N ARG A 846 -31.26 12.51 -6.52
CA ARG A 846 -30.61 11.56 -5.60
C ARG A 846 -29.73 12.26 -4.58
N SER A 847 -28.83 13.16 -5.01
CA SER A 847 -27.97 13.91 -4.08
C SER A 847 -28.77 14.77 -3.11
N ARG A 848 -29.89 15.36 -3.55
CA ARG A 848 -30.78 16.13 -2.66
C ARG A 848 -31.45 15.26 -1.61
N LEU A 849 -31.88 14.05 -1.95
CA LEU A 849 -32.48 13.12 -0.99
C LEU A 849 -31.46 12.63 0.04
N LEU A 850 -30.23 12.31 -0.38
CA LEU A 850 -29.17 11.88 0.55
C LEU A 850 -28.73 13.02 1.47
N ALA A 851 -28.70 14.26 0.98
CA ALA A 851 -28.21 15.44 1.72
C ALA A 851 -29.15 15.94 2.84
N VAL A 852 -30.35 15.38 3.01
CA VAL A 852 -31.27 15.79 4.09
C VAL A 852 -30.95 15.12 5.44
N PHE A 853 -30.05 14.14 5.44
CA PHE A 853 -29.64 13.38 6.62
C PHE A 853 -28.28 13.84 7.11
N GLY A 854 -28.03 13.74 8.41
CA GLY A 854 -26.71 14.04 8.98
C GLY A 854 -25.65 13.03 8.53
N GLN A 855 -26.06 11.77 8.33
CA GLN A 855 -25.21 10.70 7.83
C GLN A 855 -26.07 9.57 7.24
N VAL A 856 -25.63 8.98 6.14
CA VAL A 856 -26.25 7.76 5.60
C VAL A 856 -25.33 6.59 5.90
N LEU A 857 -25.82 5.62 6.66
CA LEU A 857 -25.11 4.43 7.08
C LEU A 857 -25.49 3.25 6.19
N ALA A 858 -24.56 2.33 5.93
CA ALA A 858 -24.83 1.07 5.27
C ALA A 858 -24.06 -0.08 5.93
N ALA A 859 -24.65 -1.27 5.94
CA ALA A 859 -23.97 -2.47 6.39
C ALA A 859 -23.04 -3.02 5.30
N ASP A 860 -21.82 -3.43 5.65
CA ASP A 860 -20.92 -4.10 4.69
C ASP A 860 -21.56 -5.33 4.00
N PRO A 861 -22.37 -6.18 4.69
CA PRO A 861 -23.14 -7.23 4.02
C PRO A 861 -24.07 -6.72 2.93
N ALA A 862 -24.77 -5.59 3.11
CA ALA A 862 -25.65 -5.03 2.09
C ALA A 862 -24.88 -4.58 0.84
N TYR A 863 -23.69 -4.01 1.02
CA TYR A 863 -22.81 -3.65 -0.09
C TYR A 863 -22.25 -4.89 -0.81
N ARG A 864 -21.87 -5.95 -0.08
CA ARG A 864 -21.43 -7.23 -0.68
C ARG A 864 -22.54 -7.90 -1.48
N ASP A 865 -23.76 -7.90 -0.95
CA ASP A 865 -24.95 -8.38 -1.65
C ASP A 865 -25.19 -7.59 -2.94
N ALA A 866 -25.14 -6.25 -2.89
CA ALA A 866 -25.25 -5.41 -4.07
C ALA A 866 -24.18 -5.70 -5.12
N LEU A 867 -22.95 -5.98 -4.69
CA LEU A 867 -21.86 -6.36 -5.59
C LEU A 867 -22.12 -7.69 -6.29
N HIS A 868 -22.65 -8.69 -5.58
CA HIS A 868 -23.09 -9.94 -6.19
C HIS A 868 -24.18 -9.70 -7.24
N GLY A 869 -25.13 -8.81 -6.96
CA GLY A 869 -26.17 -8.43 -7.92
C GLY A 869 -25.61 -7.72 -9.15
N HIS A 870 -24.66 -6.80 -8.96
CA HIS A 870 -23.95 -6.15 -10.06
C HIS A 870 -23.15 -7.15 -10.91
N GLU A 871 -22.51 -8.14 -10.29
CA GLU A 871 -21.81 -9.19 -11.01
C GLU A 871 -22.73 -10.09 -11.84
N SER A 872 -23.90 -10.46 -11.28
CA SER A 872 -24.90 -11.28 -12.00
C SER A 872 -25.50 -10.50 -13.18
N LEU A 873 -25.99 -9.29 -12.92
CA LEU A 873 -26.67 -8.46 -13.93
C LEU A 873 -25.71 -7.88 -14.96
N GLY A 874 -24.43 -7.68 -14.60
CA GLY A 874 -23.37 -7.24 -15.51
C GLY A 874 -23.11 -8.21 -16.68
N LEU A 875 -23.57 -9.47 -16.58
CA LEU A 875 -23.55 -10.43 -17.69
C LEU A 875 -24.52 -10.08 -18.82
N ARG A 876 -25.44 -9.11 -18.62
CA ARG A 876 -26.41 -8.62 -19.63
C ARG A 876 -27.19 -9.74 -20.31
N SER A 877 -27.65 -10.71 -19.51
CA SER A 877 -28.39 -11.86 -20.03
C SER A 877 -29.74 -11.45 -20.60
N THR A 878 -29.91 -11.55 -21.92
CA THR A 878 -31.19 -11.24 -22.59
C THR A 878 -32.16 -12.41 -22.61
N THR A 879 -31.72 -13.61 -22.21
CA THR A 879 -32.50 -14.85 -22.27
C THR A 879 -32.45 -15.58 -20.95
N SER A 880 -33.61 -15.92 -20.42
CA SER A 880 -33.78 -16.81 -19.27
C SER A 880 -34.68 -17.98 -19.62
N ILE A 881 -34.53 -19.10 -18.89
CA ILE A 881 -35.34 -20.30 -19.08
C ILE A 881 -36.08 -20.55 -17.78
N THR A 882 -37.41 -20.56 -17.85
CA THR A 882 -38.30 -20.81 -16.72
C THR A 882 -39.13 -22.07 -16.94
N TRP A 883 -39.85 -22.51 -15.91
CA TRP A 883 -40.86 -23.55 -16.03
C TRP A 883 -42.22 -22.93 -16.37
N ASP A 884 -42.93 -23.46 -17.36
CA ASP A 884 -44.32 -23.11 -17.64
C ASP A 884 -45.24 -24.21 -17.06
N PRO A 885 -45.95 -23.96 -15.95
CA PRO A 885 -46.81 -24.94 -15.33
C PRO A 885 -48.06 -25.25 -16.19
N ALA A 886 -48.53 -24.31 -17.01
CA ALA A 886 -49.71 -24.49 -17.85
C ALA A 886 -49.41 -25.37 -19.07
N ALA A 887 -48.24 -25.19 -19.69
CA ALA A 887 -47.78 -26.01 -20.80
C ALA A 887 -47.06 -27.30 -20.37
N GLY A 888 -46.61 -27.37 -19.11
CA GLY A 888 -45.83 -28.49 -18.57
C GLY A 888 -44.46 -28.64 -19.25
N GLN A 889 -43.86 -27.54 -19.71
CA GLN A 889 -42.62 -27.52 -20.49
C GLN A 889 -41.74 -26.30 -20.12
N PRO A 890 -40.43 -26.34 -20.39
CA PRO A 890 -39.57 -25.16 -20.26
C PRO A 890 -40.02 -24.04 -21.20
N ARG A 891 -40.04 -22.81 -20.69
CA ARG A 891 -40.35 -21.60 -21.45
C ARG A 891 -39.13 -20.70 -21.48
N VAL A 892 -38.78 -20.25 -22.68
CA VAL A 892 -37.74 -19.23 -22.88
C VAL A 892 -38.39 -17.86 -22.74
N VAL A 893 -37.85 -17.04 -21.85
CA VAL A 893 -38.22 -15.65 -21.66
C VAL A 893 -37.07 -14.80 -22.20
N THR A 894 -37.40 -13.82 -23.03
CA THR A 894 -36.42 -12.90 -23.63
C THR A 894 -36.76 -11.47 -23.26
N ILE A 895 -35.72 -10.68 -22.98
CA ILE A 895 -35.80 -9.24 -22.78
C ILE A 895 -34.99 -8.54 -23.88
N GLU A 896 -35.28 -7.26 -24.10
CA GLU A 896 -34.54 -6.44 -25.06
C GLU A 896 -33.12 -6.13 -24.52
N GLU A 897 -32.13 -5.97 -25.40
CA GLU A 897 -30.75 -5.63 -25.03
C GLU A 897 -30.68 -4.37 -24.16
N SER A 898 -31.48 -3.35 -24.49
CA SER A 898 -31.57 -2.11 -23.70
C SER A 898 -32.11 -2.31 -22.29
N GLU A 899 -32.93 -3.33 -22.04
CA GLU A 899 -33.40 -3.67 -20.69
C GLU A 899 -32.29 -4.37 -19.90
N ALA A 900 -31.53 -5.26 -20.54
CA ALA A 900 -30.37 -5.91 -19.93
C ALA A 900 -29.27 -4.89 -19.57
N ASP A 901 -28.99 -3.93 -20.46
CA ASP A 901 -28.08 -2.81 -20.18
C ASP A 901 -28.60 -1.95 -19.02
N GLY A 902 -29.88 -1.60 -19.04
CA GLY A 902 -30.50 -0.84 -17.95
C GLY A 902 -30.37 -1.51 -16.58
N LEU A 903 -30.56 -2.84 -16.50
CA LEU A 903 -30.37 -3.60 -15.26
C LEU A 903 -28.91 -3.58 -14.78
N ALA A 904 -27.95 -3.71 -15.71
CA ALA A 904 -26.52 -3.67 -15.39
C ALA A 904 -26.11 -2.28 -14.84
N ASP A 905 -26.54 -1.21 -15.52
CA ASP A 905 -26.27 0.17 -15.12
C ASP A 905 -26.91 0.51 -13.77
N GLN A 906 -28.15 0.06 -13.53
CA GLN A 906 -28.83 0.23 -12.25
C GLN A 906 -28.12 -0.52 -11.13
N ALA A 907 -27.66 -1.75 -11.37
CA ALA A 907 -26.91 -2.53 -10.39
C ALA A 907 -25.57 -1.85 -10.01
N GLU A 908 -24.88 -1.28 -10.99
CA GLU A 908 -23.68 -0.46 -10.75
C GLU A 908 -24.03 0.75 -9.88
N GLN A 909 -25.13 1.42 -10.19
CA GLN A 909 -25.55 2.61 -9.47
C GLN A 909 -25.97 2.32 -8.03
N VAL A 910 -26.60 1.16 -7.74
CA VAL A 910 -26.88 0.68 -6.38
C VAL A 910 -25.58 0.47 -5.61
N CYS A 911 -24.59 -0.19 -6.22
CA CYS A 911 -23.27 -0.36 -5.62
C CYS A 911 -22.60 0.98 -5.30
N ASN A 912 -22.65 1.94 -6.22
CA ASN A 912 -22.10 3.28 -6.02
C ASN A 912 -22.78 3.99 -4.83
N ILE A 913 -24.11 3.91 -4.71
CA ILE A 913 -24.85 4.53 -3.61
C ILE A 913 -24.45 3.93 -2.25
N LEU A 914 -24.40 2.60 -2.15
CA LEU A 914 -24.01 1.92 -0.90
C LEU A 914 -22.53 2.10 -0.56
N ARG A 915 -21.66 2.21 -1.57
CA ARG A 915 -20.24 2.51 -1.39
C ARG A 915 -20.01 3.91 -0.83
N ASP A 916 -20.77 4.89 -1.30
CA ASP A 916 -20.62 6.30 -0.93
C ASP A 916 -21.26 6.60 0.45
N ALA A 917 -22.10 5.69 0.97
CA ALA A 917 -22.57 5.71 2.35
C ALA A 917 -21.45 5.38 3.35
N VAL A 918 -21.62 5.76 4.61
CA VAL A 918 -20.68 5.40 5.68
C VAL A 918 -20.91 3.94 6.06
N ARG A 919 -20.06 3.07 5.51
CA ARG A 919 -20.13 1.63 5.72
C ARG A 919 -19.64 1.24 7.11
N ARG A 920 -20.36 0.32 7.76
CA ARG A 920 -19.94 -0.30 9.03
C ARG A 920 -19.87 -1.82 8.90
N PRO A 921 -18.83 -2.44 9.48
CA PRO A 921 -18.71 -3.89 9.51
C PRO A 921 -19.82 -4.47 10.38
N TRP A 922 -20.57 -5.44 9.83
CA TRP A 922 -21.67 -6.11 10.51
C TRP A 922 -21.62 -7.62 10.27
N PRO A 923 -20.61 -8.32 10.81
CA PRO A 923 -20.32 -9.71 10.45
C PRO A 923 -21.36 -10.72 10.95
N GLN A 924 -22.15 -10.35 11.97
CA GLN A 924 -23.19 -11.18 12.57
C GLN A 924 -24.35 -10.30 13.02
N LEU A 925 -25.56 -10.85 12.96
CA LEU A 925 -26.76 -10.19 13.50
C LEU A 925 -26.70 -10.15 15.03
N LYS A 926 -27.05 -9.01 15.61
CA LYS A 926 -27.00 -8.75 17.06
C LYS A 926 -28.38 -8.83 17.70
N THR A 927 -29.38 -8.26 17.05
CA THR A 927 -30.78 -8.21 17.50
C THR A 927 -31.61 -9.34 16.90
N LEU A 928 -31.35 -9.71 15.64
CA LEU A 928 -32.11 -10.69 14.86
C LEU A 928 -31.48 -12.10 14.83
N LYS A 929 -30.86 -12.52 15.93
CA LYS A 929 -30.06 -13.76 16.02
C LYS A 929 -30.81 -15.06 15.71
N GLU A 930 -32.12 -15.10 15.93
CA GLU A 930 -32.94 -16.32 15.85
C GLU A 930 -33.54 -16.57 14.46
N MET A 931 -33.31 -15.68 13.49
CA MET A 931 -33.85 -15.85 12.14
C MET A 931 -33.09 -16.95 11.37
N PRO A 932 -33.78 -17.99 10.84
CA PRO A 932 -33.15 -19.04 10.07
C PRO A 932 -32.74 -18.51 8.70
N GLY A 933 -31.46 -18.59 8.33
CA GLY A 933 -31.02 -18.24 6.98
C GLY A 933 -29.70 -17.49 6.81
N GLN A 934 -29.26 -17.30 5.55
CA GLN A 934 -28.20 -16.35 5.22
C GLN A 934 -28.69 -14.92 5.51
N SER A 935 -28.12 -14.34 6.56
CA SER A 935 -28.66 -13.20 7.29
C SER A 935 -28.22 -11.84 6.72
N ASP A 936 -27.51 -11.84 5.59
CA ASP A 936 -26.84 -10.66 5.04
C ASP A 936 -27.82 -9.56 4.59
N TRP A 937 -28.98 -9.95 4.03
CA TRP A 937 -30.01 -9.00 3.60
C TRP A 937 -30.75 -8.34 4.79
N LEU A 938 -30.67 -8.92 5.99
CA LEU A 938 -31.21 -8.35 7.23
C LEU A 938 -30.22 -7.42 7.93
N ALA A 939 -28.96 -7.35 7.50
CA ALA A 939 -27.90 -6.65 8.21
C ALA A 939 -28.19 -5.15 8.41
N SER A 940 -28.77 -4.48 7.41
CA SER A 940 -29.16 -3.06 7.54
C SER A 940 -30.29 -2.86 8.55
N LEU A 941 -31.27 -3.76 8.60
CA LEU A 941 -32.33 -3.70 9.61
C LEU A 941 -31.79 -3.98 11.02
N ASP A 942 -30.95 -5.01 11.17
CA ASP A 942 -30.35 -5.37 12.46
C ASP A 942 -29.45 -4.25 13.00
N MET A 943 -28.72 -3.56 12.12
CA MET A 943 -27.95 -2.37 12.47
C MET A 943 -28.85 -1.24 12.97
N ALA A 944 -29.92 -0.93 12.23
CA ALA A 944 -30.89 0.10 12.62
C ALA A 944 -31.52 -0.20 13.99
N ALA A 945 -31.91 -1.46 14.21
CA ALA A 945 -32.49 -1.92 15.48
C ALA A 945 -31.48 -1.84 16.64
N THR A 946 -30.24 -2.25 16.42
CA THR A 946 -29.19 -2.25 17.45
C THR A 946 -28.79 -0.84 17.85
N ASP A 947 -28.63 0.06 16.88
CA ASP A 947 -28.11 1.41 17.12
C ASP A 947 -29.23 2.44 17.40
N GLY A 948 -30.50 2.03 17.30
CA GLY A 948 -31.65 2.91 17.52
C GLY A 948 -31.79 4.02 16.47
N VAL A 949 -31.40 3.72 15.22
CA VAL A 949 -31.35 4.67 14.10
C VAL A 949 -32.52 4.41 13.14
N PRO A 950 -33.15 5.43 12.54
CA PRO A 950 -34.19 5.22 11.55
C PRO A 950 -33.75 4.35 10.36
N PHE A 951 -34.64 3.48 9.88
CA PHE A 951 -34.41 2.53 8.80
C PHE A 951 -35.11 2.97 7.50
N TRP A 952 -34.31 3.26 6.47
CA TRP A 952 -34.81 3.67 5.16
C TRP A 952 -34.84 2.48 4.19
N CYS A 953 -36.05 2.03 3.85
CA CYS A 953 -36.29 0.81 3.09
C CYS A 953 -37.53 0.95 2.19
N ASP A 954 -37.47 0.41 0.97
CA ASP A 954 -38.58 0.41 0.02
C ASP A 954 -39.24 -0.97 -0.15
N ASP A 955 -38.90 -1.94 0.69
CA ASP A 955 -39.69 -3.15 0.90
C ASP A 955 -40.71 -2.89 2.01
N THR A 956 -41.97 -2.70 1.63
CA THR A 956 -43.05 -2.41 2.59
C THR A 956 -43.21 -3.51 3.66
N VAL A 957 -43.00 -4.79 3.32
CA VAL A 957 -43.16 -5.87 4.30
C VAL A 957 -42.00 -5.87 5.29
N LEU A 958 -40.78 -5.62 4.82
CA LEU A 958 -39.62 -5.46 5.71
C LEU A 958 -39.77 -4.25 6.63
N ARG A 959 -40.39 -3.16 6.15
CA ARG A 959 -40.74 -2.02 7.02
C ARG A 959 -41.75 -2.40 8.10
N THR A 960 -42.73 -3.24 7.81
CA THR A 960 -43.65 -3.75 8.85
C THR A 960 -42.88 -4.51 9.93
N VAL A 961 -41.94 -5.37 9.52
CA VAL A 961 -41.05 -6.08 10.47
C VAL A 961 -40.22 -5.09 11.30
N ALA A 962 -39.67 -4.04 10.67
CA ALA A 962 -38.93 -2.99 11.37
C ALA A 962 -39.81 -2.25 12.41
N ALA A 963 -41.04 -1.91 12.04
CA ALA A 963 -41.99 -1.26 12.93
C ALA A 963 -42.38 -2.16 14.12
N ASP A 964 -42.56 -3.46 13.90
CA ASP A 964 -42.83 -4.45 14.95
C ASP A 964 -41.67 -4.59 15.94
N LEU A 965 -40.43 -4.36 15.48
CA LEU A 965 -39.22 -4.29 16.32
C LEU A 965 -39.04 -2.93 17.02
N GLY A 966 -39.96 -1.98 16.82
CA GLY A 966 -39.88 -0.63 17.39
C GLY A 966 -38.90 0.30 16.66
N VAL A 967 -38.44 -0.05 15.47
CA VAL A 967 -37.54 0.77 14.66
C VAL A 967 -38.35 1.76 13.84
N LEU A 968 -38.01 3.06 13.92
CA LEU A 968 -38.59 4.08 13.05
C LEU A 968 -38.22 3.79 11.60
N THR A 969 -39.19 3.72 10.70
CA THR A 969 -38.93 3.36 9.30
C THR A 969 -39.78 4.16 8.31
N PHE A 970 -39.25 4.37 7.10
CA PHE A 970 -39.91 5.07 6.01
C PHE A 970 -39.37 4.65 4.64
N GLY A 971 -40.15 4.89 3.58
CA GLY A 971 -39.73 4.71 2.19
C GLY A 971 -39.27 5.98 1.48
N THR A 972 -38.68 5.79 0.31
CA THR A 972 -38.23 6.89 -0.57
C THR A 972 -39.40 7.75 -1.05
N VAL A 973 -40.55 7.13 -1.34
CA VAL A 973 -41.77 7.86 -1.72
C VAL A 973 -42.29 8.72 -0.57
N ASP A 974 -42.24 8.22 0.66
CA ASP A 974 -42.67 8.96 1.85
C ASP A 974 -41.76 10.17 2.09
N LEU A 975 -40.44 9.99 1.91
CA LEU A 975 -39.45 11.08 1.96
C LEU A 975 -39.71 12.14 0.89
N LEU A 976 -39.90 11.74 -0.37
CA LEU A 976 -40.17 12.63 -1.50
C LEU A 976 -41.41 13.50 -1.25
N ARG A 977 -42.51 12.87 -0.85
CA ARG A 977 -43.78 13.56 -0.54
C ARG A 977 -43.63 14.48 0.67
N HIS A 978 -42.90 14.06 1.70
CA HIS A 978 -42.62 14.91 2.86
C HIS A 978 -41.84 16.17 2.46
N LEU A 979 -40.76 16.02 1.70
CA LEU A 979 -39.91 17.14 1.25
C LEU A 979 -40.66 18.10 0.30
N ALA A 980 -41.50 17.57 -0.59
CA ALA A 980 -42.35 18.39 -1.46
C ALA A 980 -43.37 19.21 -0.66
N ASN A 981 -43.99 18.60 0.35
CA ASN A 981 -44.93 19.28 1.25
C ASN A 981 -44.25 20.38 2.07
N GLN A 982 -42.98 20.17 2.46
CA GLN A 982 -42.16 21.18 3.16
C GLN A 982 -41.56 22.25 2.23
N GLY A 983 -41.76 22.15 0.91
CA GLY A 983 -41.14 23.07 -0.06
C GLY A 983 -39.63 22.90 -0.24
N ARG A 984 -39.03 21.83 0.31
CA ARG A 984 -37.62 21.47 0.12
C ARG A 984 -37.36 20.79 -1.23
N LEU A 985 -38.41 20.27 -1.86
CA LEU A 985 -38.43 19.77 -3.24
C LEU A 985 -39.39 20.64 -4.07
N GLN A 986 -39.00 21.00 -5.29
CA GLN A 986 -39.88 21.73 -6.22
C GLN A 986 -41.13 20.90 -6.50
N ARG A 987 -42.32 21.52 -6.39
CA ARG A 987 -43.60 20.80 -6.53
C ARG A 987 -43.77 20.16 -7.91
N ASP A 988 -43.25 20.81 -8.96
CA ASP A 988 -43.36 20.30 -10.34
C ASP A 988 -42.45 19.10 -10.61
N LEU A 989 -41.46 18.84 -9.74
CA LEU A 989 -40.53 17.72 -9.89
C LEU A 989 -41.12 16.40 -9.35
N LEU A 990 -42.05 16.47 -8.39
CA LEU A 990 -42.65 15.27 -7.78
C LEU A 990 -43.39 14.40 -8.80
N PRO A 991 -44.25 14.93 -9.70
CA PRO A 991 -44.88 14.13 -10.74
C PRO A 991 -43.90 13.47 -11.71
N VAL A 992 -42.76 14.10 -12.01
CA VAL A 992 -41.71 13.54 -12.89
C VAL A 992 -41.03 12.33 -12.23
N ILE A 993 -40.74 12.45 -10.93
CA ILE A 993 -40.16 11.36 -10.15
C ILE A 993 -41.14 10.21 -10.02
N GLU A 994 -42.39 10.47 -9.63
CA GLU A 994 -43.43 9.44 -9.53
C GLU A 994 -43.69 8.78 -10.90
N ALA A 995 -43.64 9.53 -12.01
CA ALA A 995 -43.74 8.96 -13.35
C ALA A 995 -42.60 7.97 -13.66
N THR A 996 -41.37 8.30 -13.26
CA THR A 996 -40.19 7.42 -13.41
C THR A 996 -40.37 6.13 -12.59
N LEU A 997 -40.92 6.24 -11.39
CA LEU A 997 -41.21 5.07 -10.55
C LEU A 997 -42.33 4.20 -11.17
N ILE A 998 -43.42 4.81 -11.63
CA ILE A 998 -44.54 4.10 -12.30
C ILE A 998 -44.05 3.37 -13.56
N TYR A 999 -43.23 4.03 -14.38
CA TYR A 999 -42.60 3.42 -15.56
C TYR A 999 -41.79 2.16 -15.20
N ASN A 1000 -41.14 2.16 -14.03
CA ASN A 1000 -40.39 1.03 -13.49
C ASN A 1000 -41.23 0.07 -12.62
N TYR A 1001 -42.55 0.05 -12.78
CA TYR A 1001 -43.48 -0.85 -12.06
C TYR A 1001 -43.50 -0.67 -10.54
N TYR A 1002 -43.31 0.57 -10.05
CA TYR A 1002 -43.61 0.89 -8.66
C TYR A 1002 -45.13 0.98 -8.49
N ALA A 1003 -45.67 0.07 -7.68
CA ALA A 1003 -47.09 -0.10 -7.47
C ALA A 1003 -47.58 0.69 -6.24
N ASP A 1004 -48.90 0.84 -6.17
CA ASP A 1004 -49.61 1.31 -4.97
C ASP A 1004 -49.30 2.77 -4.55
N LEU A 1005 -48.75 3.59 -5.45
CA LEU A 1005 -48.46 5.02 -5.23
C LEU A 1005 -49.72 5.91 -5.17
N GLY A 1006 -50.86 5.45 -5.70
CA GLY A 1006 -52.07 6.27 -5.90
C GLY A 1006 -52.10 6.96 -7.26
N PHE A 1007 -53.27 7.46 -7.69
CA PHE A 1007 -53.44 8.10 -8.99
C PHE A 1007 -53.18 9.62 -8.95
N SER A 1008 -52.29 10.08 -9.83
CA SER A 1008 -52.00 11.49 -10.09
C SER A 1008 -51.97 11.71 -11.58
N ARG A 1009 -52.89 12.53 -12.12
CA ARG A 1009 -53.01 12.70 -13.57
C ARG A 1009 -51.70 13.13 -14.23
N ALA A 1010 -50.99 14.07 -13.61
CA ALA A 1010 -49.70 14.55 -14.11
C ALA A 1010 -48.63 13.44 -14.16
N ALA A 1011 -48.52 12.61 -13.11
CA ALA A 1011 -47.54 11.52 -13.09
C ALA A 1011 -47.90 10.40 -14.08
N PHE A 1012 -49.18 10.07 -14.20
CA PHE A 1012 -49.66 9.01 -15.11
C PHE A 1012 -49.56 9.42 -16.59
N ASP A 1013 -49.85 10.68 -16.95
CA ASP A 1013 -49.67 11.18 -18.32
C ASP A 1013 -48.18 11.17 -18.73
N LEU A 1014 -47.27 11.53 -17.81
CA LEU A 1014 -45.83 11.45 -18.02
C LEU A 1014 -45.35 10.00 -18.15
N ALA A 1015 -45.78 9.10 -17.26
CA ALA A 1015 -45.42 7.69 -17.30
C ALA A 1015 -45.93 7.01 -18.58
N ALA A 1016 -47.16 7.27 -18.98
CA ALA A 1016 -47.71 6.78 -20.25
C ALA A 1016 -46.92 7.32 -21.44
N THR A 1017 -46.44 8.56 -21.39
CA THR A 1017 -45.58 9.10 -22.44
C THR A 1017 -44.23 8.36 -22.52
N MET A 1018 -43.61 8.04 -21.37
CA MET A 1018 -42.40 7.21 -21.31
C MET A 1018 -42.63 5.80 -21.86
N ASP A 1019 -43.80 5.22 -21.61
CA ASP A 1019 -44.25 3.94 -22.17
C ASP A 1019 -44.64 4.00 -23.67
N ALA A 1020 -44.52 5.16 -24.32
CA ALA A 1020 -45.05 5.42 -25.66
C ALA A 1020 -46.54 5.03 -25.80
N TRP A 1021 -47.29 5.23 -24.72
CA TRP A 1021 -48.70 4.90 -24.52
C TRP A 1021 -49.03 3.40 -24.63
N ARG A 1022 -48.03 2.51 -24.60
CA ARG A 1022 -48.25 1.06 -24.52
C ARG A 1022 -48.70 0.67 -23.11
N PRO A 1023 -49.50 -0.40 -22.93
CA PRO A 1023 -49.99 -0.82 -21.62
C PRO A 1023 -48.88 -1.53 -20.80
N ARG A 1024 -47.88 -0.77 -20.33
CA ARG A 1024 -46.76 -1.24 -19.50
C ARG A 1024 -46.89 -0.74 -18.06
N GLY A 1025 -45.95 0.08 -17.56
CA GLY A 1025 -45.90 0.51 -16.16
C GLY A 1025 -47.13 1.30 -15.73
N ALA A 1026 -47.57 2.27 -16.55
CA ALA A 1026 -48.76 3.07 -16.24
C ALA A 1026 -50.06 2.23 -16.24
N ALA A 1027 -50.21 1.29 -17.18
CA ALA A 1027 -51.34 0.36 -17.19
C ALA A 1027 -51.27 -0.60 -15.99
N PHE A 1028 -50.09 -1.11 -15.66
CA PHE A 1028 -49.91 -1.95 -14.49
C PHE A 1028 -50.33 -1.23 -13.20
N ALA A 1029 -49.96 0.05 -13.04
CA ALA A 1029 -50.32 0.85 -11.87
C ALA A 1029 -51.85 1.04 -11.73
N ILE A 1030 -52.60 1.24 -12.83
CA ILE A 1030 -54.08 1.30 -12.75
C ILE A 1030 -54.72 -0.07 -12.47
N SER A 1031 -54.01 -1.19 -12.68
CA SER A 1031 -54.51 -2.52 -12.27
C SER A 1031 -54.52 -2.72 -10.74
N ARG A 1032 -53.99 -1.75 -9.99
CA ARG A 1032 -53.90 -1.77 -8.54
C ARG A 1032 -55.05 -1.02 -7.90
N ALA A 1033 -55.56 -1.53 -6.78
CA ALA A 1033 -56.68 -0.92 -6.07
C ALA A 1033 -56.40 0.54 -5.63
N ALA A 1034 -55.15 0.86 -5.26
CA ALA A 1034 -54.75 2.19 -4.79
C ALA A 1034 -54.92 3.31 -5.84
N ALA A 1035 -54.94 2.98 -7.14
CA ALA A 1035 -55.18 3.98 -8.19
C ALA A 1035 -56.64 4.46 -8.21
N TRP A 1036 -57.60 3.67 -7.74
CA TRP A 1036 -59.03 3.90 -7.91
C TRP A 1036 -59.67 4.76 -6.81
N ALA A 1037 -58.90 5.67 -6.20
CA ALA A 1037 -59.43 6.63 -5.24
C ALA A 1037 -60.45 7.59 -5.90
N ASP A 1038 -60.18 8.02 -7.14
CA ASP A 1038 -61.14 8.69 -8.02
C ASP A 1038 -61.33 7.90 -9.32
N PRO A 1039 -62.36 7.03 -9.40
CA PRO A 1039 -62.60 6.21 -10.58
C PRO A 1039 -62.85 6.98 -11.87
N ASN A 1040 -63.40 8.20 -11.81
CA ASN A 1040 -63.73 8.96 -13.01
C ASN A 1040 -62.46 9.42 -13.71
N ASP A 1041 -61.52 10.00 -12.95
CA ASP A 1041 -60.24 10.49 -13.46
C ASP A 1041 -59.39 9.36 -14.07
N VAL A 1042 -59.38 8.19 -13.42
CA VAL A 1042 -58.67 6.99 -13.91
C VAL A 1042 -59.29 6.48 -15.23
N LEU A 1043 -60.63 6.46 -15.31
CA LEU A 1043 -61.33 6.07 -16.54
C LEU A 1043 -61.08 7.05 -17.68
N GLU A 1044 -61.11 8.36 -17.41
CA GLU A 1044 -60.78 9.38 -18.41
C GLU A 1044 -59.36 9.22 -18.96
N PHE A 1045 -58.38 9.00 -18.08
CA PHE A 1045 -57.02 8.71 -18.47
C PHE A 1045 -56.92 7.42 -19.29
N THR A 1046 -57.56 6.34 -18.85
CA THR A 1046 -57.56 5.03 -19.55
C THR A 1046 -58.13 5.18 -20.96
N PHE A 1047 -59.26 5.89 -21.11
CA PHE A 1047 -59.86 6.11 -22.42
C PHE A 1047 -59.03 7.02 -23.32
N ALA A 1048 -58.33 8.01 -22.76
CA ALA A 1048 -57.37 8.80 -23.51
C ALA A 1048 -56.22 7.92 -24.02
N ALA A 1049 -55.69 7.02 -23.19
CA ALA A 1049 -54.63 6.09 -23.57
C ALA A 1049 -55.07 5.12 -24.67
N VAL A 1050 -56.26 4.52 -24.53
CA VAL A 1050 -56.87 3.68 -25.58
C VAL A 1050 -57.04 4.46 -26.88
N GLN A 1051 -57.53 5.70 -26.82
CA GLN A 1051 -57.73 6.53 -28.00
C GLN A 1051 -56.42 6.81 -28.77
N GLN A 1052 -55.28 6.96 -28.07
CA GLN A 1052 -53.99 7.15 -28.73
C GLN A 1052 -53.46 5.91 -29.47
N ARG A 1053 -53.85 4.71 -29.02
CA ARG A 1053 -53.32 3.44 -29.55
C ARG A 1053 -54.30 2.65 -30.42
N ALA A 1054 -55.59 2.99 -30.39
CA ALA A 1054 -56.65 2.23 -31.03
C ALA A 1054 -56.48 2.02 -32.55
N ASP A 1055 -55.83 2.96 -33.24
CA ASP A 1055 -55.53 2.86 -34.68
C ASP A 1055 -54.15 2.24 -34.98
N ILE A 1056 -53.34 1.91 -33.96
CA ILE A 1056 -51.96 1.41 -34.11
C ILE A 1056 -51.88 -0.10 -33.84
N ALA A 1057 -52.35 -0.55 -32.67
CA ALA A 1057 -52.25 -1.95 -32.24
C ALA A 1057 -53.44 -2.34 -31.37
N LEU A 1058 -54.17 -3.40 -31.78
CA LEU A 1058 -55.34 -3.87 -31.05
C LEU A 1058 -55.00 -4.51 -29.70
N ASP A 1059 -53.82 -5.11 -29.57
CA ASP A 1059 -53.35 -5.69 -28.31
C ASP A 1059 -53.13 -4.62 -27.23
N ASP A 1060 -52.77 -3.39 -27.62
CA ASP A 1060 -52.65 -2.28 -26.68
C ASP A 1060 -54.03 -1.89 -26.10
N VAL A 1061 -55.09 -1.95 -26.92
CA VAL A 1061 -56.47 -1.72 -26.48
C VAL A 1061 -56.88 -2.80 -25.48
N GLU A 1062 -56.60 -4.06 -25.79
CA GLU A 1062 -56.85 -5.18 -24.86
C GLU A 1062 -56.13 -4.96 -23.52
N GLY A 1063 -54.85 -4.59 -23.56
CA GLY A 1063 -54.03 -4.38 -22.36
C GLY A 1063 -54.53 -3.25 -21.46
N TRP A 1064 -54.85 -2.07 -22.04
CA TRP A 1064 -55.40 -0.95 -21.27
C TRP A 1064 -56.75 -1.27 -20.64
N ILE A 1065 -57.66 -1.91 -21.40
CA ILE A 1065 -58.96 -2.32 -20.88
C ILE A 1065 -58.82 -3.41 -19.82
N SER A 1066 -57.91 -4.37 -20.02
CA SER A 1066 -57.62 -5.43 -19.06
C SER A 1066 -57.11 -4.86 -17.73
N ALA A 1067 -56.14 -3.95 -17.79
CA ALA A 1067 -55.61 -3.28 -16.62
C ALA A 1067 -56.71 -2.53 -15.83
N ALA A 1068 -57.55 -1.76 -16.53
CA ALA A 1068 -58.65 -1.05 -15.88
C ALA A 1068 -59.71 -1.99 -15.29
N ALA A 1069 -60.07 -3.06 -16.01
CA ALA A 1069 -61.01 -4.07 -15.54
C ALA A 1069 -60.49 -4.78 -14.27
N VAL A 1070 -59.21 -5.18 -14.27
CA VAL A 1070 -58.55 -5.81 -13.11
C VAL A 1070 -58.55 -4.87 -11.91
N GLY A 1071 -58.19 -3.60 -12.12
CA GLY A 1071 -58.20 -2.58 -11.06
C GLY A 1071 -59.58 -2.38 -10.44
N LEU A 1072 -60.61 -2.28 -11.28
CA LEU A 1072 -62.01 -2.13 -10.86
C LEU A 1072 -62.57 -3.35 -10.10
N VAL A 1073 -62.12 -4.56 -10.43
CA VAL A 1073 -62.48 -5.77 -9.69
C VAL A 1073 -61.76 -5.81 -8.35
N ARG A 1074 -60.47 -5.45 -8.31
CA ARG A 1074 -59.66 -5.43 -7.08
C ARG A 1074 -60.10 -4.36 -6.08
N CYS A 1075 -60.53 -3.20 -6.55
CA CYS A 1075 -61.02 -2.13 -5.67
C CYS A 1075 -62.46 -2.34 -5.18
N ALA A 1076 -63.20 -3.31 -5.75
CA ALA A 1076 -64.58 -3.57 -5.39
C ALA A 1076 -64.69 -4.26 -4.01
N PRO A 1077 -65.56 -3.78 -3.10
CA PRO A 1077 -65.69 -4.35 -1.75
C PRO A 1077 -66.31 -5.75 -1.74
N ASN A 1078 -67.10 -6.10 -2.77
CA ASN A 1078 -67.77 -7.38 -2.91
C ASN A 1078 -67.98 -7.76 -4.38
N GLU A 1079 -68.49 -8.97 -4.61
CA GLU A 1079 -68.75 -9.54 -5.94
C GLU A 1079 -69.77 -8.76 -6.77
N ALA A 1080 -70.88 -8.34 -6.14
CA ALA A 1080 -71.92 -7.57 -6.82
C ALA A 1080 -71.38 -6.22 -7.34
N ALA A 1081 -70.53 -5.56 -6.54
CA ALA A 1081 -69.84 -4.35 -6.94
C ALA A 1081 -68.83 -4.61 -8.07
N ALA A 1082 -68.07 -5.72 -8.03
CA ALA A 1082 -67.13 -6.08 -9.09
C ALA A 1082 -67.86 -6.31 -10.43
N SER A 1083 -68.94 -7.08 -10.42
CA SER A 1083 -69.76 -7.35 -11.62
C SER A 1083 -70.41 -6.06 -12.15
N MET A 1084 -70.87 -5.18 -11.26
CA MET A 1084 -71.40 -3.86 -11.64
C MET A 1084 -70.31 -2.97 -12.28
N ASN A 1085 -69.11 -2.94 -11.71
CA ASN A 1085 -68.00 -2.16 -12.24
C ASN A 1085 -67.63 -2.60 -13.66
N LEU A 1086 -67.57 -3.91 -13.93
CA LEU A 1086 -67.31 -4.43 -15.28
C LEU A 1086 -68.44 -4.10 -16.26
N ARG A 1087 -69.70 -4.12 -15.82
CA ARG A 1087 -70.86 -3.67 -16.61
C ARG A 1087 -70.74 -2.20 -17.00
N ILE A 1088 -70.39 -1.34 -16.04
CA ILE A 1088 -70.20 0.10 -16.27
C ILE A 1088 -69.04 0.32 -17.25
N LEU A 1089 -67.88 -0.33 -17.05
CA LEU A 1089 -66.72 -0.19 -17.93
C LEU A 1089 -67.06 -0.59 -19.37
N LEU A 1090 -67.69 -1.75 -19.58
CA LEU A 1090 -68.08 -2.20 -20.92
C LEU A 1090 -69.09 -1.23 -21.56
N GLY A 1091 -70.11 -0.80 -20.80
CA GLY A 1091 -71.09 0.18 -21.26
C GLY A 1091 -70.42 1.49 -21.70
N LEU A 1092 -69.49 2.01 -20.91
CA LEU A 1092 -68.72 3.22 -21.26
C LEU A 1092 -67.88 3.01 -22.53
N CYS A 1093 -67.21 1.85 -22.68
CA CYS A 1093 -66.44 1.54 -23.88
C CYS A 1093 -67.29 1.63 -25.15
N LEU A 1094 -68.53 1.11 -25.12
CA LEU A 1094 -69.43 1.11 -26.27
C LEU A 1094 -69.88 2.52 -26.70
N THR A 1095 -69.77 3.52 -25.81
CA THR A 1095 -70.12 4.92 -26.12
C THR A 1095 -68.95 5.74 -26.72
N LYS A 1096 -67.73 5.20 -26.75
CA LYS A 1096 -66.55 5.95 -27.20
C LYS A 1096 -66.43 6.00 -28.72
N SER A 1097 -65.93 7.12 -29.25
CA SER A 1097 -65.74 7.34 -30.69
C SER A 1097 -64.73 6.39 -31.33
N TRP A 1098 -63.80 5.84 -30.56
CA TRP A 1098 -62.85 4.83 -31.02
C TRP A 1098 -63.46 3.42 -31.09
N MET A 1099 -64.66 3.18 -30.57
CA MET A 1099 -65.28 1.86 -30.63
C MET A 1099 -65.74 1.53 -32.06
N ARG A 1100 -65.30 0.38 -32.58
CA ARG A 1100 -65.67 -0.17 -33.90
C ARG A 1100 -65.90 -1.69 -33.78
N PRO A 1101 -66.67 -2.32 -34.70
CA PRO A 1101 -66.97 -3.75 -34.62
C PRO A 1101 -65.75 -4.68 -34.51
N ASP A 1102 -64.64 -4.32 -35.16
CA ASP A 1102 -63.37 -5.07 -35.14
C ASP A 1102 -62.63 -4.98 -33.80
N ARG A 1103 -62.94 -3.97 -32.97
CA ARG A 1103 -62.32 -3.73 -31.66
C ARG A 1103 -63.08 -4.35 -30.50
N LEU A 1104 -64.37 -4.64 -30.68
CA LEU A 1104 -65.18 -5.27 -29.63
C LEU A 1104 -64.55 -6.59 -29.11
N PRO A 1105 -64.03 -7.51 -29.95
CA PRO A 1105 -63.46 -8.76 -29.45
C PRO A 1105 -62.31 -8.57 -28.46
N VAL A 1106 -61.42 -7.58 -28.72
CA VAL A 1106 -60.26 -7.33 -27.86
C VAL A 1106 -60.67 -6.65 -26.56
N VAL A 1107 -61.69 -5.78 -26.60
CA VAL A 1107 -62.30 -5.17 -25.41
C VAL A 1107 -62.97 -6.23 -24.53
N LEU A 1108 -63.72 -7.17 -25.14
CA LEU A 1108 -64.35 -8.26 -24.41
C LEU A 1108 -63.32 -9.20 -23.76
N ARG A 1109 -62.21 -9.49 -24.43
CA ARG A 1109 -61.10 -10.27 -23.83
C ARG A 1109 -60.47 -9.53 -22.65
N GLY A 1110 -60.21 -8.21 -22.80
CA GLY A 1110 -59.67 -7.40 -21.72
C GLY A 1110 -60.56 -7.40 -20.47
N ILE A 1111 -61.87 -7.23 -20.64
CA ILE A 1111 -62.84 -7.28 -19.53
C ILE A 1111 -62.90 -8.67 -18.89
N ARG A 1112 -62.96 -9.73 -19.70
CA ARG A 1112 -63.02 -11.11 -19.20
C ARG A 1112 -61.73 -11.54 -18.49
N ALA A 1113 -60.58 -10.95 -18.83
CA ALA A 1113 -59.32 -11.23 -18.14
C ALA A 1113 -59.42 -10.91 -16.63
N ALA A 1114 -60.18 -9.89 -16.24
CA ALA A 1114 -60.37 -9.51 -14.84
C ALA A 1114 -61.26 -10.49 -14.05
N MET A 1115 -62.06 -11.33 -14.72
CA MET A 1115 -62.90 -12.34 -14.05
C MET A 1115 -62.06 -13.43 -13.37
N LYS A 1116 -60.79 -13.60 -13.77
CA LYS A 1116 -59.87 -14.54 -13.09
C LYS A 1116 -59.48 -14.08 -11.68
N GLU A 1117 -59.59 -12.78 -11.39
CA GLU A 1117 -59.26 -12.21 -10.07
C GLU A 1117 -60.30 -12.59 -9.02
N ARG A 1118 -61.55 -12.87 -9.43
CA ARG A 1118 -62.64 -13.31 -8.58
C ARG A 1118 -63.56 -14.25 -9.35
N SER A 1119 -63.50 -15.54 -9.02
CA SER A 1119 -64.18 -16.65 -9.72
C SER A 1119 -65.69 -16.46 -9.93
N ASP A 1120 -66.34 -15.70 -9.04
CA ASP A 1120 -67.80 -15.55 -8.99
C ASP A 1120 -68.28 -14.29 -9.74
N THR A 1121 -67.38 -13.53 -10.36
CA THR A 1121 -67.74 -12.34 -11.15
C THR A 1121 -68.54 -12.73 -12.39
N THR A 1122 -69.71 -12.11 -12.60
CA THR A 1122 -70.57 -12.41 -13.75
C THR A 1122 -70.10 -11.70 -15.02
N ASP A 1123 -70.18 -12.37 -16.16
CA ASP A 1123 -69.85 -11.77 -17.47
C ASP A 1123 -70.82 -10.62 -17.82
N PRO A 1124 -70.34 -9.38 -18.01
CA PRO A 1124 -71.20 -8.22 -18.26
C PRO A 1124 -71.79 -8.15 -19.67
N VAL A 1125 -71.39 -9.04 -20.60
CA VAL A 1125 -71.76 -8.94 -22.02
C VAL A 1125 -73.28 -8.93 -22.23
N GLU A 1126 -74.01 -9.90 -21.68
CA GLU A 1126 -75.46 -9.98 -21.88
C GLU A 1126 -76.23 -8.76 -21.36
N PRO A 1127 -76.06 -8.32 -20.09
CA PRO A 1127 -76.79 -7.15 -19.60
C PRO A 1127 -76.40 -5.86 -20.32
N VAL A 1128 -75.14 -5.68 -20.73
CA VAL A 1128 -74.73 -4.47 -21.48
C VAL A 1128 -75.29 -4.46 -22.90
N LEU A 1129 -75.30 -5.61 -23.60
CA LEU A 1129 -75.93 -5.70 -24.91
C LEU A 1129 -77.43 -5.45 -24.82
N ALA A 1130 -78.10 -5.91 -23.75
CA ALA A 1130 -79.51 -5.63 -23.51
C ALA A 1130 -79.80 -4.13 -23.30
N ASP A 1131 -78.99 -3.44 -22.51
CA ASP A 1131 -79.13 -2.00 -22.31
C ASP A 1131 -78.83 -1.21 -23.60
N THR A 1132 -77.78 -1.61 -24.32
CA THR A 1132 -77.39 -1.00 -25.61
C THR A 1132 -78.50 -1.15 -26.63
N TYR A 1133 -79.09 -2.35 -26.75
CA TYR A 1133 -80.20 -2.61 -27.65
C TYR A 1133 -81.45 -1.81 -27.26
N ARG A 1134 -81.79 -1.72 -25.97
CA ARG A 1134 -82.90 -0.87 -25.48
C ARG A 1134 -82.70 0.60 -25.87
N GLY A 1135 -81.48 1.11 -25.75
CA GLY A 1135 -81.11 2.46 -26.19
C GLY A 1135 -81.28 2.67 -27.70
N LEU A 1136 -80.82 1.72 -28.51
CA LEU A 1136 -80.99 1.75 -29.97
C LEU A 1136 -82.47 1.67 -30.39
N VAL A 1137 -83.28 0.85 -29.70
CA VAL A 1137 -84.73 0.76 -29.95
C VAL A 1137 -85.41 2.09 -29.62
N ALA A 1138 -85.06 2.72 -28.50
CA ALA A 1138 -85.62 4.03 -28.11
C ALA A 1138 -85.28 5.14 -29.12
N GLN A 1139 -84.13 5.08 -29.78
CA GLN A 1139 -83.66 6.10 -30.73
C GLN A 1139 -84.09 5.85 -32.18
N HIS A 1140 -84.13 4.59 -32.62
CA HIS A 1140 -84.26 4.23 -34.04
C HIS A 1140 -85.38 3.21 -34.32
N GLY A 1141 -86.04 2.69 -33.30
CA GLY A 1141 -87.04 1.61 -33.40
C GLY A 1141 -86.42 0.23 -33.67
N HIS A 1142 -87.20 -0.83 -33.46
CA HIS A 1142 -86.73 -2.22 -33.56
C HIS A 1142 -86.14 -2.60 -34.92
N ALA A 1143 -86.71 -2.10 -36.02
CA ALA A 1143 -86.30 -2.46 -37.37
C ALA A 1143 -84.84 -2.05 -37.69
N LEU A 1144 -84.38 -0.93 -37.12
CA LEU A 1144 -83.01 -0.43 -37.31
C LEU A 1144 -82.08 -0.84 -36.15
N ALA A 1145 -82.60 -1.03 -34.94
CA ALA A 1145 -81.81 -1.42 -33.78
C ALA A 1145 -81.14 -2.81 -33.94
N THR A 1146 -81.86 -3.79 -34.51
CA THR A 1146 -81.33 -5.17 -34.70
C THR A 1146 -80.11 -5.23 -35.63
N PRO A 1147 -80.16 -4.70 -36.87
CA PRO A 1147 -78.98 -4.73 -37.75
C PRO A 1147 -77.81 -3.90 -37.19
N LEU A 1148 -78.07 -2.82 -36.45
CA LEU A 1148 -77.02 -2.04 -35.79
C LEU A 1148 -76.31 -2.83 -34.67
N LEU A 1149 -77.07 -3.53 -33.82
CA LEU A 1149 -76.50 -4.39 -32.79
C LEU A 1149 -75.71 -5.56 -33.40
N MET A 1150 -76.26 -6.20 -34.44
CA MET A 1150 -75.59 -7.32 -35.11
C MET A 1150 -74.33 -6.88 -35.88
N SER A 1151 -74.30 -5.66 -36.40
CA SER A 1151 -73.10 -5.08 -37.01
C SER A 1151 -72.00 -4.86 -35.96
N LEU A 1152 -72.35 -4.38 -34.75
CA LEU A 1152 -71.41 -4.18 -33.65
C LEU A 1152 -70.72 -5.49 -33.23
N VAL A 1153 -71.44 -6.61 -33.21
CA VAL A 1153 -70.89 -7.92 -32.79
C VAL A 1153 -70.36 -8.79 -33.92
N GLN A 1154 -70.25 -8.27 -35.15
CA GLN A 1154 -69.94 -9.05 -36.36
C GLN A 1154 -68.66 -9.91 -36.22
N PHE A 1155 -67.60 -9.33 -35.62
CA PHE A 1155 -66.30 -9.96 -35.42
C PHE A 1155 -66.13 -10.63 -34.04
N ALA A 1156 -67.15 -10.61 -33.19
CA ALA A 1156 -67.12 -11.24 -31.87
C ALA A 1156 -67.15 -12.78 -31.97
N SER A 1157 -66.90 -13.44 -30.83
CA SER A 1157 -66.95 -14.91 -30.75
C SER A 1157 -68.33 -15.43 -31.13
N GLN A 1158 -68.41 -16.71 -31.53
CA GLN A 1158 -69.69 -17.32 -31.86
C GLN A 1158 -70.68 -17.25 -30.68
N ALA A 1159 -70.20 -17.44 -29.44
CA ALA A 1159 -71.01 -17.32 -28.24
C ALA A 1159 -71.58 -15.90 -28.06
N ASP A 1160 -70.74 -14.87 -28.25
CA ASP A 1160 -71.16 -13.46 -28.07
C ASP A 1160 -72.19 -13.03 -29.12
N ARG A 1161 -72.06 -13.50 -30.36
CA ARG A 1161 -73.05 -13.25 -31.42
C ARG A 1161 -74.39 -13.92 -31.13
N PHE A 1162 -74.39 -15.13 -30.56
CA PHE A 1162 -75.62 -15.79 -30.12
C PHE A 1162 -76.28 -15.04 -28.96
N THR A 1163 -75.50 -14.54 -28.00
CA THR A 1163 -76.01 -13.70 -26.90
C THR A 1163 -76.67 -12.43 -27.43
N ALA A 1164 -76.05 -11.73 -28.39
CA ALA A 1164 -76.61 -10.54 -29.01
C ALA A 1164 -77.93 -10.83 -29.77
N ALA A 1165 -77.98 -11.93 -30.52
CA ALA A 1165 -79.19 -12.37 -31.21
C ALA A 1165 -80.31 -12.72 -30.23
N ARG A 1166 -79.99 -13.40 -29.12
CA ARG A 1166 -80.93 -13.70 -28.04
C ARG A 1166 -81.53 -12.42 -27.46
N VAL A 1167 -80.68 -11.46 -27.09
CA VAL A 1167 -81.10 -10.15 -26.58
C VAL A 1167 -82.05 -9.43 -27.55
N ALA A 1168 -81.75 -9.45 -28.86
CA ALA A 1168 -82.60 -8.80 -29.86
C ALA A 1168 -83.98 -9.48 -30.01
N LEU A 1169 -84.03 -10.80 -29.88
CA LEU A 1169 -85.24 -11.63 -30.04
C LEU A 1169 -86.12 -11.65 -28.78
N THR A 1170 -85.55 -11.50 -27.59
CA THR A 1170 -86.27 -11.58 -26.31
C THR A 1170 -86.68 -10.22 -25.74
N HIS A 1171 -86.33 -9.11 -26.39
CA HIS A 1171 -86.76 -7.78 -25.97
C HIS A 1171 -88.29 -7.63 -26.11
N GLN A 1172 -88.99 -7.54 -24.98
CA GLN A 1172 -90.40 -7.15 -24.94
C GLN A 1172 -90.50 -5.62 -25.03
N SER A 1173 -91.33 -5.13 -25.95
CA SER A 1173 -91.56 -3.71 -26.27
C SER A 1173 -92.12 -2.91 -25.10
#